data_AF-A0A8K0H9B5-F1
#
_entry.id   AF-A0A8K0H9B5-F1
#
_cell.length_a   1.000
_cell.length_b   1.000
_cell.length_c   1.000
_cell.angle_alpha   90.00
_cell.angle_beta   90.00
_cell.angle_gamma   90.00
#
_symmetry.space_group_name_H-M   'P 1'
#
loop_
_entity.id
_entity.type
_entity.pdbx_description
1 polymer ?
#
loop_
_entity_poly.entity_id
_entity_poly.type
_entity_poly.pdbx_seq_one_letter_code
_entity_poly.pdbx_strand_id
1 'polypeptide(L)'
;MASVAFGSSLALLRGGKASDATRKHFLRSPNFLSLKRDLRSLSSERPSPTTCRGGVGVPRAGTSEVVVEGEEMRKEEGRVLKVGLICGGPSSERGISLNSARSVLDHIQGDNLHVSCYYIDSDLNAYAISAAQLYSNTPADFDFKLESLAQGFQSLFDFSEHLAACVDIVFPVIHGQFGEDGGIQELLEEYNIPFVGTRSSECQQAFDKYNASLELSKRGFVTVPSFLVQRSEMNEYELAKWFARNQLDPKTGKVVVKPARAGSSIGVKVAHGLDDSLEKANAIISEGIDDKVLVEVFLEGGSEFTAIVLDVGSGLDCHPVVLLPTEVELQFHGSVDVREQDAIFNYRRKYLPTQQVAYHTPPRFPVEVIETIREGASLLFQQLGLRDFARIDGWFIPNLVDKSSLSENKFGRTKWGTIVFTDINLISGMEQTSFLFQQASKVGFSHSNILRSIIYHACSRFPKFASLSNVSGHLPSSSNSPLLREALPKSKGNRKVFVIFGGDTSERQVSLMSGTNVWLNLKAFDDLEVTPCLLAPTTGYSPTSTDEKEIGVSSRTVWSLPYSLLLRHTTEEVLAACIEAIEPGRVALTSQLRNKVMNDLMDGLKTQSWFKGFDINDEPPVRFSIEQWIKLAKEVQATVFIAVHGGIGEDGTLQSLLDAEGVPYTGPGVMASKTCMDKVATSLALDHLSNLGVLTINKDVRTKEDLLRMPTVDIWQDLTSKLRCETLCVKPARDGCSTGVARLCCTEDLSVYVKALDDCLLRIPPNSLSKAHGMIEMPNPPPECLIFEPFIETDEIIVSSKSTNEYGHQLRWKGHSRWVEVTVGVVGKRGSMRSLSPSVTVKESGDILSLEEKFQGGTGINLTPPPLSIISNEALERSKHHIELIANTLQLEGFSRIDAFVNVDSGEVLVIEVNTVPGMTPSTVLIHQALSEEPPVYPHQFFRKLLDLGSESQIYVIEPDKNMTSTGFLTSSSFHNVVVNGQPQPYFSPKRGLRQGDPLSPYLFILVANSLSMILNRKVQQGSLTGIQVSRRAPCILHLLFADDSLFFGRATLAECTILQECLNTYCAASGQVINLAKSSMLFSPNTPHGHRVTL
;
A
#
# COMPACT_ATOMS: atom_id res chain seq x y z
N MET A 1 -44.15 -65.42 8.50
CA MET A 1 -44.38 -65.47 9.96
C MET A 1 -45.23 -64.27 10.36
N ALA A 2 -45.96 -64.33 11.46
CA ALA A 2 -46.67 -63.18 12.01
C ALA A 2 -45.68 -62.27 12.74
N SER A 3 -45.30 -61.17 12.10
CA SER A 3 -44.43 -60.13 12.66
C SER A 3 -45.24 -59.00 13.31
N VAL A 4 -44.60 -58.30 14.25
CA VAL A 4 -45.06 -57.01 14.79
C VAL A 4 -43.96 -55.99 14.53
N ALA A 5 -44.35 -54.78 14.14
CA ALA A 5 -43.50 -53.60 14.17
C ALA A 5 -44.04 -52.63 15.23
N PHE A 6 -43.25 -52.33 16.25
CA PHE A 6 -43.48 -51.20 17.15
C PHE A 6 -42.80 -49.97 16.55
N GLY A 7 -43.50 -48.83 16.50
CA GLY A 7 -42.89 -47.53 16.28
C GLY A 7 -43.08 -46.64 17.50
N SER A 8 -42.00 -46.08 18.04
CA SER A 8 -42.03 -45.17 19.18
C SER A 8 -41.12 -43.96 18.93
N SER A 9 -41.67 -42.76 19.03
CA SER A 9 -40.87 -41.53 19.13
C SER A 9 -40.34 -41.38 20.55
N LEU A 10 -39.02 -41.50 20.73
CA LEU A 10 -38.33 -41.29 22.01
C LEU A 10 -38.10 -39.78 22.17
N ALA A 11 -39.03 -39.12 22.85
CA ALA A 11 -39.19 -37.67 22.73
C ALA A 11 -38.75 -36.92 24.00
N LEU A 12 -37.77 -36.02 23.85
CA LEU A 12 -37.48 -34.93 24.79
C LEU A 12 -38.61 -33.88 24.73
N LEU A 13 -39.76 -34.15 25.34
CA LEU A 13 -40.94 -33.27 25.23
C LEU A 13 -41.16 -32.29 26.38
N ARG A 14 -41.34 -31.03 25.97
CA ARG A 14 -42.52 -30.23 26.36
C ARG A 14 -43.23 -29.63 25.11
N GLY A 15 -44.26 -30.33 24.60
CA GLY A 15 -45.51 -29.81 23.99
C GLY A 15 -45.59 -29.11 22.59
N GLY A 16 -46.35 -29.71 21.64
CA GLY A 16 -46.91 -29.09 20.39
C GLY A 16 -46.36 -29.65 19.05
N LYS A 17 -46.86 -29.34 17.83
CA LYS A 17 -48.23 -29.11 17.26
C LYS A 17 -48.26 -29.56 15.75
N ALA A 18 -49.17 -29.14 14.84
CA ALA A 18 -49.41 -29.87 13.55
C ALA A 18 -49.81 -29.07 12.24
N SER A 19 -49.52 -29.71 11.06
CA SER A 19 -50.26 -29.82 9.75
C SER A 19 -50.26 -28.75 8.60
N ASP A 20 -50.65 -29.19 7.37
CA ASP A 20 -50.24 -28.87 5.94
C ASP A 20 -51.38 -28.37 4.96
N ALA A 21 -51.09 -27.93 3.68
CA ALA A 21 -51.78 -28.28 2.37
C ALA A 21 -51.83 -27.31 1.10
N THR A 22 -51.38 -27.80 -0.10
CA THR A 22 -51.97 -27.79 -1.53
C THR A 22 -52.03 -26.66 -2.65
N ARG A 23 -51.38 -26.94 -3.85
CA ARG A 23 -51.79 -27.07 -5.33
C ARG A 23 -52.50 -26.00 -6.27
N LYS A 24 -52.00 -25.81 -7.55
CA LYS A 24 -52.71 -25.93 -8.91
C LYS A 24 -51.87 -25.64 -10.24
N HIS A 25 -52.46 -25.77 -11.46
CA HIS A 25 -51.88 -26.00 -12.84
C HIS A 25 -52.28 -24.98 -13.96
N PHE A 26 -51.55 -24.91 -15.13
CA PHE A 26 -52.09 -24.85 -16.55
C PHE A 26 -51.00 -25.01 -17.69
N LEU A 27 -51.38 -25.11 -18.98
CA LEU A 27 -50.57 -25.53 -20.18
C LEU A 27 -50.97 -24.85 -21.54
N ARG A 28 -50.02 -24.56 -22.48
CA ARG A 28 -50.07 -24.88 -23.98
C ARG A 28 -49.03 -24.20 -24.94
N SER A 29 -48.20 -25.03 -25.60
CA SER A 29 -47.74 -25.13 -27.04
C SER A 29 -47.36 -23.95 -28.01
N PRO A 30 -46.50 -24.19 -29.07
CA PRO A 30 -45.70 -23.17 -29.83
C PRO A 30 -45.88 -23.14 -31.38
N ASN A 31 -45.07 -22.36 -32.16
CA ASN A 31 -44.76 -22.60 -33.61
C ASN A 31 -43.55 -21.81 -34.21
N PHE A 32 -43.28 -21.94 -35.53
CA PHE A 32 -41.96 -21.98 -36.23
C PHE A 32 -41.78 -20.99 -37.45
N LEU A 33 -40.58 -21.01 -38.13
CA LEU A 33 -40.19 -20.45 -39.48
C LEU A 33 -39.78 -18.95 -39.59
N SER A 34 -38.92 -18.44 -40.52
CA SER A 34 -37.95 -19.01 -41.51
C SER A 34 -37.01 -17.93 -42.16
N LEU A 35 -35.93 -18.35 -42.84
CA LEU A 35 -34.93 -17.53 -43.60
C LEU A 35 -35.46 -16.60 -44.71
N LYS A 36 -34.64 -15.60 -45.09
CA LYS A 36 -34.36 -15.23 -46.51
C LYS A 36 -32.97 -14.58 -46.74
N ARG A 37 -32.45 -14.73 -47.97
CA ARG A 37 -31.23 -14.10 -48.56
C ARG A 37 -31.67 -13.05 -49.60
N ASP A 38 -30.79 -12.13 -49.97
CA ASP A 38 -30.70 -11.58 -51.34
C ASP A 38 -29.27 -11.15 -51.73
N LEU A 39 -29.03 -10.86 -53.02
CA LEU A 39 -27.70 -10.89 -53.67
C LEU A 39 -27.62 -9.97 -54.93
N ARG A 40 -26.40 -9.54 -55.32
CA ARG A 40 -25.99 -8.78 -56.55
C ARG A 40 -26.10 -7.23 -56.44
N SER A 41 -25.30 -6.40 -57.11
CA SER A 41 -24.71 -6.47 -58.48
C SER A 41 -23.26 -5.91 -58.68
N LEU A 42 -22.74 -6.01 -59.91
CA LEU A 42 -21.35 -5.75 -60.37
C LEU A 42 -21.19 -4.55 -61.34
N SER A 43 -20.03 -3.86 -61.31
CA SER A 43 -19.29 -3.20 -62.43
C SER A 43 -18.23 -2.22 -61.87
N SER A 44 -17.04 -1.91 -62.43
CA SER A 44 -16.30 -2.33 -63.65
C SER A 44 -14.78 -2.04 -63.53
N GLU A 45 -13.93 -2.67 -64.37
CA GLU A 45 -12.46 -2.45 -64.52
C GLU A 45 -12.08 -1.00 -64.95
N ARG A 46 -10.84 -0.44 -64.93
CA ARG A 46 -9.43 -0.88 -65.26
C ARG A 46 -8.47 0.35 -65.02
N PRO A 47 -7.12 0.38 -65.30
CA PRO A 47 -5.97 -0.52 -65.10
C PRO A 47 -4.85 0.04 -64.16
N SER A 48 -3.78 -0.73 -63.93
CA SER A 48 -2.54 -0.40 -63.17
C SER A 48 -1.45 0.35 -63.97
N PRO A 49 -0.32 0.78 -63.35
CA PRO A 49 0.87 -0.11 -63.38
C PRO A 49 1.77 -0.13 -62.11
N THR A 50 2.38 -1.31 -61.84
CA THR A 50 3.72 -1.63 -61.25
C THR A 50 4.45 -0.58 -60.38
N THR A 51 5.09 -0.87 -59.23
CA THR A 51 5.61 -2.13 -58.61
C THR A 51 5.94 -1.82 -57.12
N CYS A 52 6.34 -2.71 -56.21
CA CYS A 52 6.74 -4.14 -56.26
C CYS A 52 6.20 -4.93 -55.04
N ARG A 53 7.00 -5.82 -54.42
CA ARG A 53 6.68 -6.59 -53.19
C ARG A 53 7.92 -6.93 -52.35
N GLY A 54 7.69 -7.11 -51.04
CA GLY A 54 8.60 -7.73 -50.06
C GLY A 54 8.64 -6.94 -48.75
N GLY A 55 8.11 -7.37 -47.61
CA GLY A 55 7.41 -8.62 -47.30
C GLY A 55 8.21 -9.56 -46.39
N VAL A 56 8.27 -9.24 -45.09
CA VAL A 56 7.97 -10.17 -43.98
C VAL A 56 7.27 -9.33 -42.89
N GLY A 57 6.23 -9.87 -42.24
CA GLY A 57 5.49 -9.18 -41.17
C GLY A 57 5.22 -10.08 -39.97
N VAL A 58 5.13 -9.46 -38.80
CA VAL A 58 4.72 -10.02 -37.50
C VAL A 58 3.81 -8.94 -36.86
N PRO A 59 2.71 -9.28 -36.15
CA PRO A 59 1.54 -8.41 -36.10
C PRO A 59 1.61 -7.27 -35.08
N ARG A 60 0.99 -6.13 -35.42
CA ARG A 60 0.64 -5.05 -34.47
C ARG A 60 -0.62 -5.42 -33.69
N ALA A 61 -0.59 -5.29 -32.36
CA ALA A 61 -1.79 -5.09 -31.56
C ALA A 61 -2.30 -3.64 -31.75
N GLY A 62 -3.61 -3.45 -31.71
CA GLY A 62 -4.24 -2.18 -32.13
C GLY A 62 -4.30 -1.13 -31.03
N THR A 63 -3.82 0.07 -31.33
CA THR A 63 -4.20 1.31 -30.63
C THR A 63 -5.45 1.91 -31.27
N SER A 64 -6.32 2.54 -30.46
CA SER A 64 -7.59 3.11 -30.94
C SER A 64 -7.36 4.24 -31.95
N GLU A 65 -8.18 4.29 -33.00
CA GLU A 65 -7.97 5.16 -34.16
C GLU A 65 -8.14 6.65 -33.83
N VAL A 66 -7.20 7.47 -34.32
CA VAL A 66 -7.33 8.92 -34.38
C VAL A 66 -8.28 9.28 -35.52
N VAL A 67 -9.52 9.64 -35.18
CA VAL A 67 -10.48 10.15 -36.16
C VAL A 67 -10.20 11.62 -36.44
N VAL A 68 -9.79 11.91 -37.68
CA VAL A 68 -9.75 13.27 -38.23
C VAL A 68 -10.99 13.45 -39.10
N GLU A 69 -11.99 14.18 -38.61
CA GLU A 69 -13.07 14.71 -39.45
C GLU A 69 -13.06 16.24 -39.45
N GLY A 70 -13.38 16.81 -40.62
CA GLY A 70 -13.24 18.23 -40.92
C GLY A 70 -14.34 19.13 -40.36
N GLU A 71 -14.13 20.42 -40.52
CA GLU A 71 -14.90 21.52 -39.91
C GLU A 71 -16.40 21.52 -40.21
N GLU A 72 -17.21 21.79 -39.18
CA GLU A 72 -18.40 22.63 -39.33
C GLU A 72 -18.69 23.37 -38.01
N MET A 73 -18.89 24.70 -38.05
CA MET A 73 -19.04 25.51 -36.83
C MET A 73 -20.27 25.11 -36.01
N ARG A 74 -20.04 24.55 -34.81
CA ARG A 74 -21.06 24.38 -33.77
C ARG A 74 -20.61 25.09 -32.49
N LYS A 75 -21.58 25.62 -31.74
CA LYS A 75 -21.35 26.49 -30.58
C LYS A 75 -20.43 25.85 -29.54
N GLU A 76 -19.45 26.60 -29.08
CA GLU A 76 -18.51 26.17 -28.03
C GLU A 76 -19.20 26.07 -26.66
N GLU A 77 -19.50 24.84 -26.22
CA GLU A 77 -19.69 24.50 -24.80
C GLU A 77 -18.68 23.39 -24.44
N GLY A 78 -17.79 23.65 -23.48
CA GLY A 78 -16.96 22.62 -22.84
C GLY A 78 -15.69 22.14 -23.56
N ARG A 79 -14.75 23.03 -23.92
CA ARG A 79 -13.40 22.61 -24.34
C ARG A 79 -12.61 22.05 -23.14
N VAL A 80 -12.23 20.77 -23.21
CA VAL A 80 -11.31 20.11 -22.26
C VAL A 80 -9.91 20.72 -22.41
N LEU A 81 -9.27 21.09 -21.29
CA LEU A 81 -7.90 21.61 -21.27
C LEU A 81 -6.88 20.48 -21.43
N LYS A 82 -5.97 20.59 -22.40
CA LYS A 82 -4.90 19.60 -22.62
C LYS A 82 -3.60 20.04 -21.94
N VAL A 83 -3.13 19.29 -20.95
CA VAL A 83 -1.91 19.59 -20.19
C VAL A 83 -0.78 18.62 -20.57
N GLY A 84 0.34 19.14 -21.04
CA GLY A 84 1.56 18.37 -21.27
C GLY A 84 2.39 18.29 -19.99
N LEU A 85 2.41 17.13 -19.33
CA LEU A 85 3.21 16.90 -18.13
C LEU A 85 4.60 16.36 -18.53
N ILE A 86 5.65 17.15 -18.28
CA ILE A 86 7.04 16.77 -18.63
C ILE A 86 7.82 16.44 -17.37
N CYS A 87 8.52 15.31 -17.36
CA CYS A 87 9.35 14.85 -16.24
C CYS A 87 10.68 14.25 -16.74
N GLY A 88 11.57 13.87 -15.82
CA GLY A 88 12.89 13.34 -16.11
C GLY A 88 13.99 14.37 -15.88
N GLY A 89 14.87 14.55 -16.87
CA GLY A 89 15.98 15.50 -16.90
C GLY A 89 17.36 14.89 -16.62
N PRO A 90 18.45 15.63 -16.88
CA PRO A 90 19.83 15.18 -16.68
C PRO A 90 20.28 15.19 -15.22
N SER A 91 19.53 15.87 -14.33
CA SER A 91 19.84 15.93 -12.91
C SER A 91 19.76 14.56 -12.22
N SER A 92 20.61 14.34 -11.22
CA SER A 92 20.47 13.22 -10.27
C SER A 92 19.17 13.26 -9.46
N GLU A 93 18.43 14.37 -9.49
CA GLU A 93 17.10 14.54 -8.90
C GLU A 93 15.95 13.93 -9.74
N ARG A 94 16.27 13.26 -10.86
CA ARG A 94 15.33 12.58 -11.77
C ARG A 94 14.29 11.67 -11.08
N GLY A 95 14.66 11.03 -9.97
CA GLY A 95 13.72 10.24 -9.15
C GLY A 95 12.64 11.09 -8.47
N ILE A 96 12.98 12.29 -7.98
CA ILE A 96 12.04 13.26 -7.42
C ILE A 96 11.08 13.76 -8.51
N SER A 97 11.60 13.97 -9.72
CA SER A 97 10.82 14.36 -10.90
C SER A 97 9.73 13.33 -11.23
N LEU A 98 10.08 12.04 -11.33
CA LEU A 98 9.12 10.97 -11.59
C LEU A 98 8.03 10.85 -10.50
N ASN A 99 8.42 10.91 -9.22
CA ASN A 99 7.48 10.85 -8.10
C ASN A 99 6.54 12.08 -8.06
N SER A 100 7.09 13.26 -8.35
CA SER A 100 6.32 14.51 -8.47
C SER A 100 5.33 14.44 -9.64
N ALA A 101 5.75 13.93 -10.80
CA ALA A 101 4.89 13.79 -11.98
C ALA A 101 3.74 12.79 -11.76
N ARG A 102 4.01 11.64 -11.13
CA ARG A 102 2.97 10.68 -10.72
C ARG A 102 1.89 11.33 -9.85
N SER A 103 2.33 12.01 -8.78
CA SER A 103 1.44 12.73 -7.87
C SER A 103 0.67 13.87 -8.57
N VAL A 104 1.29 14.61 -9.49
CA VAL A 104 0.58 15.63 -10.30
C VAL A 104 -0.50 14.97 -11.16
N LEU A 105 -0.17 13.90 -11.89
CA LEU A 105 -1.13 13.14 -12.72
C LEU A 105 -2.33 12.64 -11.90
N ASP A 106 -2.07 11.95 -10.78
CA ASP A 106 -3.09 11.38 -9.88
C ASP A 106 -4.12 12.44 -9.41
N HIS A 107 -3.70 13.70 -9.29
CA HIS A 107 -4.54 14.76 -8.70
C HIS A 107 -5.17 15.73 -9.71
N ILE A 108 -4.63 15.90 -10.93
CA ILE A 108 -5.16 16.87 -11.90
C ILE A 108 -6.05 16.26 -13.00
N GLN A 109 -5.83 14.99 -13.38
CA GLN A 109 -6.60 14.30 -14.43
C GLN A 109 -8.12 14.30 -14.11
N GLY A 110 -8.97 14.48 -15.11
CA GLY A 110 -10.43 14.39 -14.96
C GLY A 110 -11.22 14.98 -16.13
N ASP A 111 -12.55 15.01 -16.01
CA ASP A 111 -13.48 15.36 -17.11
C ASP A 111 -13.14 16.66 -17.88
N ASN A 112 -12.58 17.66 -17.20
CA ASN A 112 -12.24 18.97 -17.79
C ASN A 112 -10.74 19.15 -18.14
N LEU A 113 -9.88 18.19 -17.77
CA LEU A 113 -8.43 18.31 -17.89
C LEU A 113 -7.82 16.95 -18.28
N HIS A 114 -7.28 16.90 -19.49
CA HIS A 114 -6.61 15.73 -20.05
C HIS A 114 -5.09 15.91 -20.01
N VAL A 115 -4.40 15.03 -19.30
CA VAL A 115 -2.93 15.01 -19.22
C VAL A 115 -2.33 14.11 -20.28
N SER A 116 -1.35 14.64 -21.02
CA SER A 116 -0.43 13.88 -21.87
C SER A 116 0.95 13.88 -21.22
N CYS A 117 1.57 12.71 -21.08
CA CYS A 117 2.81 12.55 -20.31
C CYS A 117 4.03 12.45 -21.24
N TYR A 118 5.13 13.10 -20.84
CA TYR A 118 6.38 13.15 -21.58
C TYR A 118 7.57 12.97 -20.63
N TYR A 119 8.63 12.35 -21.12
CA TYR A 119 9.88 12.12 -20.40
C TYR A 119 11.07 12.67 -21.18
N ILE A 120 12.07 13.15 -20.45
CA ILE A 120 13.36 13.57 -20.96
C ILE A 120 14.43 12.76 -20.22
N ASP A 121 15.28 12.04 -20.95
CA ASP A 121 16.32 11.20 -20.35
C ASP A 121 17.57 12.00 -19.92
N SER A 122 18.60 11.29 -19.43
CA SER A 122 19.84 11.93 -18.96
C SER A 122 20.67 12.55 -20.08
N ASP A 123 20.45 12.12 -21.33
CA ASP A 123 21.16 12.58 -22.52
C ASP A 123 20.33 13.64 -23.30
N LEU A 124 19.25 14.15 -22.67
CA LEU A 124 18.29 15.12 -23.21
C LEU A 124 17.46 14.64 -24.42
N ASN A 125 17.32 13.33 -24.63
CA ASN A 125 16.34 12.81 -25.59
C ASN A 125 14.94 12.87 -24.98
N ALA A 126 13.94 13.26 -25.79
CA ALA A 126 12.56 13.36 -25.37
C ALA A 126 11.71 12.18 -25.89
N TYR A 127 10.70 11.79 -25.10
CA TYR A 127 9.82 10.67 -25.39
C TYR A 127 8.37 10.98 -24.99
N ALA A 128 7.42 10.59 -25.83
CA ALA A 128 6.01 10.49 -25.44
C ALA A 128 5.77 9.17 -24.70
N ILE A 129 5.13 9.24 -23.53
CA ILE A 129 4.93 8.09 -22.64
C ILE A 129 3.46 7.93 -22.25
N SER A 130 3.06 6.70 -21.95
CA SER A 130 1.77 6.42 -21.33
C SER A 130 1.76 6.79 -19.85
N ALA A 131 0.59 7.13 -19.32
CA ALA A 131 0.37 7.33 -17.90
C ALA A 131 0.82 6.13 -17.03
N ALA A 132 0.72 4.90 -17.56
CA ALA A 132 1.15 3.69 -16.87
C ALA A 132 2.68 3.64 -16.62
N GLN A 133 3.49 4.20 -17.51
CA GLN A 133 4.96 4.20 -17.37
C GLN A 133 5.43 5.05 -16.19
N LEU A 134 4.71 6.11 -15.82
CA LEU A 134 5.04 6.95 -14.65
C LEU A 134 4.99 6.21 -13.32
N TYR A 135 4.38 5.03 -13.26
CA TYR A 135 4.34 4.20 -12.05
C TYR A 135 5.59 3.32 -11.86
N SER A 136 6.55 3.31 -12.80
CA SER A 136 7.82 2.57 -12.68
C SER A 136 8.57 2.85 -11.36
N ASN A 137 9.33 1.87 -10.86
CA ASN A 137 9.84 1.88 -9.49
C ASN A 137 11.03 2.84 -9.31
N THR A 138 11.91 2.90 -10.31
CA THR A 138 13.14 3.69 -10.28
C THR A 138 13.37 4.35 -11.66
N PRO A 139 14.23 5.38 -11.76
CA PRO A 139 14.64 5.90 -13.06
C PRO A 139 15.28 4.82 -13.97
N ALA A 140 15.99 3.83 -13.42
CA ALA A 140 16.57 2.73 -14.19
C ALA A 140 15.51 1.73 -14.69
N ASP A 141 14.48 1.44 -13.89
CA ASP A 141 13.30 0.66 -14.31
C ASP A 141 12.55 1.38 -15.44
N PHE A 142 12.43 2.70 -15.33
CA PHE A 142 11.83 3.56 -16.35
C PHE A 142 12.64 3.58 -17.65
N ASP A 143 13.95 3.82 -17.57
CA ASP A 143 14.87 3.85 -18.72
C ASP A 143 14.91 2.50 -19.47
N PHE A 144 14.89 1.38 -18.74
CA PHE A 144 14.80 0.05 -19.34
C PHE A 144 13.47 -0.15 -20.11
N LYS A 145 12.36 0.39 -19.60
CA LYS A 145 11.04 0.29 -20.23
C LYS A 145 10.88 1.22 -21.45
N LEU A 146 11.55 2.38 -21.47
CA LEU A 146 11.52 3.33 -22.58
C LEU A 146 11.86 2.69 -23.93
N GLU A 147 12.97 1.93 -24.02
CA GLU A 147 13.47 1.35 -25.28
C GLU A 147 12.46 0.40 -25.97
N SER A 148 11.45 -0.10 -25.25
CA SER A 148 10.48 -1.06 -25.76
C SER A 148 9.04 -0.53 -25.88
N LEU A 149 8.69 0.54 -25.16
CA LEU A 149 7.30 1.01 -25.03
C LEU A 149 7.08 2.48 -25.43
N ALA A 150 8.10 3.32 -25.47
CA ALA A 150 7.94 4.76 -25.68
C ALA A 150 8.18 5.18 -27.14
N GLN A 151 7.52 6.26 -27.55
CA GLN A 151 7.79 6.91 -28.83
C GLN A 151 8.79 8.05 -28.60
N GLY A 152 10.06 7.80 -28.92
CA GLY A 152 11.10 8.83 -28.91
C GLY A 152 10.96 9.84 -30.05
N PHE A 153 11.29 11.10 -29.77
CA PHE A 153 11.43 12.15 -30.78
C PHE A 153 12.86 12.14 -31.35
N GLN A 154 13.06 12.54 -32.61
CA GLN A 154 14.40 12.56 -33.23
C GLN A 154 15.26 13.73 -32.71
N SER A 155 14.61 14.76 -32.18
CA SER A 155 15.26 15.94 -31.59
C SER A 155 14.30 16.68 -30.65
N LEU A 156 14.85 17.61 -29.84
CA LEU A 156 14.04 18.55 -29.05
C LEU A 156 13.21 19.51 -29.92
N PHE A 157 13.59 19.74 -31.17
CA PHE A 157 12.79 20.48 -32.16
C PHE A 157 11.47 19.72 -32.45
N ASP A 158 11.57 18.44 -32.82
CA ASP A 158 10.38 17.62 -33.14
C ASP A 158 9.46 17.45 -31.93
N PHE A 159 10.04 17.37 -30.74
CA PHE A 159 9.31 17.35 -29.47
C PHE A 159 8.55 18.65 -29.22
N SER A 160 9.17 19.80 -29.48
CA SER A 160 8.56 21.12 -29.26
C SER A 160 7.44 21.39 -30.26
N GLU A 161 7.63 21.07 -31.54
CA GLU A 161 6.57 21.09 -32.56
C GLU A 161 5.39 20.19 -32.17
N HIS A 162 5.67 18.98 -31.65
CA HIS A 162 4.62 18.08 -31.16
C HIS A 162 3.84 18.68 -29.98
N LEU A 163 4.53 19.26 -28.98
CA LEU A 163 3.89 19.92 -27.85
C LEU A 163 3.01 21.09 -28.32
N ALA A 164 3.53 21.96 -29.17
CA ALA A 164 2.80 23.11 -29.72
C ALA A 164 1.51 22.71 -30.47
N ALA A 165 1.51 21.53 -31.11
CA ALA A 165 0.35 20.99 -31.81
C ALA A 165 -0.63 20.21 -30.90
N CYS A 166 -0.14 19.53 -29.86
CA CYS A 166 -0.92 18.54 -29.11
C CYS A 166 -1.46 19.02 -27.76
N VAL A 167 -0.80 19.98 -27.09
CA VAL A 167 -1.20 20.45 -25.76
C VAL A 167 -1.51 21.94 -25.73
N ASP A 168 -2.36 22.35 -24.79
CA ASP A 168 -2.71 23.76 -24.59
C ASP A 168 -1.61 24.46 -23.78
N ILE A 169 -1.21 23.85 -22.66
CA ILE A 169 -0.22 24.31 -21.68
C ILE A 169 0.65 23.14 -21.21
N VAL A 170 1.91 23.41 -20.87
CA VAL A 170 2.86 22.46 -20.30
C VAL A 170 3.01 22.66 -18.80
N PHE A 171 3.06 21.58 -18.03
CA PHE A 171 3.51 21.59 -16.64
C PHE A 171 4.90 20.90 -16.59
N PRO A 172 6.00 21.67 -16.57
CA PRO A 172 7.33 21.12 -16.39
C PRO A 172 7.51 20.68 -14.93
N VAL A 173 7.89 19.43 -14.72
CA VAL A 173 8.10 18.80 -13.40
C VAL A 173 9.51 18.21 -13.32
N ILE A 174 10.49 18.96 -13.82
CA ILE A 174 11.93 18.62 -13.80
C ILE A 174 12.59 19.39 -12.64
N HIS A 175 13.42 18.70 -11.85
CA HIS A 175 14.09 19.26 -10.65
C HIS A 175 15.60 19.36 -10.92
N GLY A 176 16.24 20.44 -10.44
CA GLY A 176 17.65 20.71 -10.74
C GLY A 176 17.90 21.09 -12.21
N GLN A 177 19.02 20.64 -12.78
CA GLN A 177 19.44 21.01 -14.14
C GLN A 177 18.39 20.65 -15.21
N PHE A 178 18.28 21.50 -16.23
CA PHE A 178 17.28 21.54 -17.30
C PHE A 178 15.84 21.84 -16.84
N GLY A 179 15.56 21.88 -15.53
CA GLY A 179 14.24 22.19 -14.96
C GLY A 179 14.19 23.51 -14.21
N GLU A 180 15.03 23.68 -13.21
CA GLU A 180 15.09 24.90 -12.38
C GLU A 180 16.11 25.91 -12.89
N ASP A 181 17.06 25.50 -13.74
CA ASP A 181 18.02 26.41 -14.38
C ASP A 181 17.42 27.22 -15.55
N GLY A 182 16.18 26.93 -15.95
CA GLY A 182 15.50 27.59 -17.07
C GLY A 182 15.57 26.86 -18.41
N GLY A 183 16.25 25.71 -18.51
CA GLY A 183 16.52 25.02 -19.78
C GLY A 183 15.27 24.57 -20.55
N ILE A 184 14.33 23.87 -19.89
CA ILE A 184 13.06 23.49 -20.51
C ILE A 184 12.17 24.71 -20.79
N GLN A 185 12.26 25.76 -19.97
CA GLN A 185 11.49 26.99 -20.15
C GLN A 185 11.95 27.78 -21.36
N GLU A 186 13.27 27.88 -21.61
CA GLU A 186 13.82 28.51 -22.81
C GLU A 186 13.32 27.81 -24.09
N LEU A 187 13.32 26.47 -24.08
CA LEU A 187 12.75 25.67 -25.17
C LEU A 187 11.24 25.92 -25.35
N LEU A 188 10.45 26.00 -24.28
CA LEU A 188 9.01 26.27 -24.37
C LEU A 188 8.72 27.71 -24.84
N GLU A 189 9.56 28.68 -24.45
CA GLU A 189 9.49 30.08 -24.86
C GLU A 189 9.79 30.27 -26.35
N GLU A 190 10.80 29.59 -26.90
CA GLU A 190 11.16 29.64 -28.33
C GLU A 190 9.97 29.27 -29.24
N TYR A 191 9.24 28.19 -28.90
CA TYR A 191 8.10 27.69 -29.68
C TYR A 191 6.75 28.29 -29.25
N ASN A 192 6.77 29.31 -28.37
CA ASN A 192 5.58 29.99 -27.86
C ASN A 192 4.56 29.05 -27.16
N ILE A 193 5.06 27.98 -26.54
CA ILE A 193 4.27 27.00 -25.80
C ILE A 193 4.03 27.56 -24.39
N PRO A 194 2.77 27.74 -23.95
CA PRO A 194 2.48 28.16 -22.58
C PRO A 194 2.94 27.11 -21.58
N PHE A 195 3.38 27.55 -20.41
CA PHE A 195 3.76 26.65 -19.33
C PHE A 195 3.48 27.20 -17.93
N VAL A 196 3.42 26.30 -16.97
CA VAL A 196 3.37 26.58 -15.53
C VAL A 196 4.77 26.89 -15.01
N GLY A 197 4.92 27.96 -14.24
CA GLY A 197 6.16 28.35 -13.56
C GLY A 197 6.83 29.61 -14.11
N THR A 198 8.02 29.88 -13.56
CA THR A 198 8.84 31.08 -13.83
C THR A 198 9.55 30.98 -15.19
N ARG A 199 9.82 32.13 -15.83
CA ARG A 199 10.50 32.23 -17.14
C ARG A 199 11.99 31.89 -17.07
N SER A 200 12.57 31.54 -18.22
CA SER A 200 13.98 31.10 -18.34
C SER A 200 14.98 32.08 -17.71
N SER A 201 14.86 33.38 -18.00
CA SER A 201 15.77 34.43 -17.48
C SER A 201 15.76 34.55 -15.96
N GLU A 202 14.58 34.54 -15.35
CA GLU A 202 14.38 34.62 -13.91
C GLU A 202 14.80 33.32 -13.21
N CYS A 203 14.58 32.16 -13.85
CA CYS A 203 15.11 30.87 -13.40
C CYS A 203 16.64 30.88 -13.30
N GLN A 204 17.34 31.28 -14.39
CA GLN A 204 18.80 31.41 -14.42
C GLN A 204 19.35 32.34 -13.31
N GLN A 205 18.61 33.41 -12.97
CA GLN A 205 18.99 34.34 -11.91
C GLN A 205 18.84 33.75 -10.50
N ALA A 206 17.79 32.97 -10.25
CA ALA A 206 17.47 32.43 -8.93
C ALA A 206 18.19 31.09 -8.62
N PHE A 207 18.52 30.29 -9.63
CA PHE A 207 19.06 28.94 -9.46
C PHE A 207 20.52 28.88 -8.97
N ASP A 208 21.39 29.81 -9.40
CA ASP A 208 22.75 29.95 -8.88
C ASP A 208 22.71 30.64 -7.50
N LYS A 209 22.85 29.85 -6.43
CA LYS A 209 22.72 30.30 -5.03
C LYS A 209 23.67 31.45 -4.68
N TYR A 210 24.85 31.51 -5.29
CA TYR A 210 25.79 32.61 -5.06
C TYR A 210 25.30 33.91 -5.70
N ASN A 211 24.85 33.85 -6.95
CA ASN A 211 24.26 35.01 -7.64
C ASN A 211 22.98 35.49 -6.95
N ALA A 212 22.12 34.57 -6.53
CA ALA A 212 20.93 34.86 -5.74
C ALA A 212 21.30 35.59 -4.43
N SER A 213 22.25 35.06 -3.64
CA SER A 213 22.75 35.71 -2.41
C SER A 213 23.31 37.12 -2.66
N LEU A 214 24.06 37.33 -3.75
CA LEU A 214 24.53 38.67 -4.12
C LEU A 214 23.38 39.62 -4.44
N GLU A 215 22.35 39.16 -5.12
CA GLU A 215 21.18 39.98 -5.48
C GLU A 215 20.29 40.29 -4.26
N LEU A 216 20.07 39.31 -3.38
CA LEU A 216 19.42 39.48 -2.08
C LEU A 216 20.10 40.58 -1.25
N SER A 217 21.44 40.54 -1.18
CA SER A 217 22.25 41.51 -0.44
C SER A 217 22.14 42.93 -1.02
N LYS A 218 22.17 43.09 -2.36
CA LYS A 218 21.92 44.39 -3.03
C LYS A 218 20.54 44.96 -2.70
N ARG A 219 19.53 44.10 -2.54
CA ARG A 219 18.14 44.45 -2.21
C ARG A 219 17.92 44.67 -0.71
N GLY A 220 18.98 44.59 0.10
CA GLY A 220 18.96 44.90 1.52
C GLY A 220 18.53 43.74 2.42
N PHE A 221 18.43 42.50 1.92
CA PHE A 221 18.22 41.34 2.78
C PHE A 221 19.51 40.99 3.53
N VAL A 222 19.38 40.42 4.73
CA VAL A 222 20.49 39.70 5.36
C VAL A 222 20.71 38.40 4.60
N THR A 223 21.96 38.11 4.24
CA THR A 223 22.39 36.86 3.61
C THR A 223 23.48 36.19 4.43
N VAL A 224 23.63 34.87 4.28
CA VAL A 224 24.74 34.13 4.89
C VAL A 224 26.05 34.61 4.25
N PRO A 225 27.09 34.94 5.03
CA PRO A 225 28.40 35.19 4.45
C PRO A 225 28.87 33.93 3.72
N SER A 226 29.26 34.09 2.46
CA SER A 226 29.68 33.01 1.56
C SER A 226 31.00 33.33 0.87
N PHE A 227 31.78 32.31 0.54
CA PHE A 227 32.94 32.34 -0.35
C PHE A 227 32.70 31.39 -1.52
N LEU A 228 33.12 31.76 -2.74
CA LEU A 228 32.96 30.93 -3.92
C LEU A 228 34.30 30.29 -4.31
N VAL A 229 34.34 28.97 -4.39
CA VAL A 229 35.46 28.17 -4.91
C VAL A 229 35.13 27.78 -6.36
N GLN A 230 36.09 28.00 -7.27
CA GLN A 230 35.98 27.62 -8.68
C GLN A 230 37.23 26.86 -9.13
N ARG A 231 37.06 25.96 -10.10
CA ARG A 231 38.12 25.10 -10.65
C ARG A 231 39.35 25.87 -11.19
N SER A 232 39.19 27.12 -11.61
CA SER A 232 40.26 27.98 -12.17
C SER A 232 40.90 28.94 -11.15
N GLU A 233 40.29 29.17 -9.98
CA GLU A 233 40.68 30.23 -9.04
C GLU A 233 40.73 29.72 -7.58
N MET A 234 41.54 28.68 -7.33
CA MET A 234 41.81 28.24 -5.97
C MET A 234 42.88 29.11 -5.33
N ASN A 235 42.47 29.96 -4.38
CA ASN A 235 43.36 30.81 -3.61
C ASN A 235 43.10 30.61 -2.11
N GLU A 236 43.74 29.60 -1.54
CA GLU A 236 43.74 29.24 -0.11
C GLU A 236 43.92 30.49 0.78
N TYR A 237 44.77 31.43 0.35
CA TYR A 237 45.03 32.69 1.02
C TYR A 237 43.81 33.64 1.09
N GLU A 238 42.96 33.68 0.06
CA GLU A 238 41.72 34.46 0.11
C GLU A 238 40.62 33.77 0.92
N LEU A 239 40.56 32.43 0.90
CA LEU A 239 39.68 31.69 1.82
C LEU A 239 40.12 31.87 3.28
N ALA A 240 41.43 31.87 3.57
CA ALA A 240 41.98 32.15 4.90
C ALA A 240 41.64 33.57 5.38
N LYS A 241 41.72 34.58 4.49
CA LYS A 241 41.22 35.93 4.78
C LYS A 241 39.71 35.94 5.05
N TRP A 242 38.93 35.15 4.31
CA TRP A 242 37.48 35.07 4.51
C TRP A 242 37.13 34.41 5.86
N PHE A 243 37.82 33.34 6.26
CA PHE A 243 37.70 32.77 7.61
C PHE A 243 37.98 33.83 8.69
N ALA A 244 39.11 34.54 8.57
CA ALA A 244 39.48 35.59 9.53
C ALA A 244 38.47 36.76 9.58
N ARG A 245 37.90 37.18 8.43
CA ARG A 245 36.86 38.23 8.37
C ARG A 245 35.56 37.81 9.04
N ASN A 246 35.20 36.53 8.97
CA ASN A 246 34.00 35.96 9.58
C ASN A 246 34.22 35.40 10.99
N GLN A 247 35.39 35.66 11.60
CA GLN A 247 35.73 35.23 12.96
C GLN A 247 35.74 33.69 13.15
N LEU A 248 35.99 32.94 12.07
CA LEU A 248 36.10 31.48 12.09
C LEU A 248 37.55 31.04 12.38
N ASP A 249 37.72 30.00 13.20
CA ASP A 249 39.04 29.42 13.44
C ASP A 249 39.56 28.70 12.17
N PRO A 250 40.80 28.94 11.72
CA PRO A 250 41.36 28.32 10.52
C PRO A 250 41.45 26.79 10.52
N LYS A 251 41.37 26.13 11.69
CA LYS A 251 41.52 24.66 11.84
C LYS A 251 40.25 23.95 12.31
N THR A 252 39.36 24.67 12.99
CA THR A 252 38.17 24.10 13.64
C THR A 252 36.89 24.90 13.37
N GLY A 253 36.98 26.01 12.62
CA GLY A 253 35.82 26.84 12.29
C GLY A 253 34.85 26.08 11.38
N LYS A 254 33.61 25.94 11.84
CA LYS A 254 32.57 25.15 11.19
C LYS A 254 31.91 25.91 10.05
N VAL A 255 31.83 25.29 8.87
CA VAL A 255 31.23 25.85 7.66
C VAL A 255 30.40 24.80 6.92
N VAL A 256 29.53 25.25 6.02
CA VAL A 256 28.81 24.40 5.06
C VAL A 256 29.45 24.56 3.69
N VAL A 257 29.78 23.45 3.04
CA VAL A 257 30.29 23.38 1.67
C VAL A 257 29.20 22.79 0.78
N LYS A 258 28.75 23.53 -0.25
CA LYS A 258 27.63 23.11 -1.12
C LYS A 258 27.78 23.56 -2.57
N PRO A 259 27.28 22.81 -3.57
CA PRO A 259 27.25 23.26 -4.97
C PRO A 259 26.37 24.50 -5.15
N ALA A 260 26.71 25.34 -6.14
CA ALA A 260 25.97 26.55 -6.45
C ALA A 260 24.64 26.26 -7.17
N ARG A 261 24.63 25.26 -8.06
CA ARG A 261 23.61 24.99 -9.10
C ARG A 261 23.11 23.54 -9.10
N ALA A 262 23.12 22.87 -7.95
CA ALA A 262 22.44 21.59 -7.74
C ALA A 262 21.46 21.69 -6.56
N GLY A 263 20.49 20.77 -6.46
CA GLY A 263 19.49 20.78 -5.38
C GLY A 263 20.10 20.76 -3.98
N SER A 264 19.42 21.40 -3.02
CA SER A 264 19.89 21.77 -1.67
C SER A 264 20.11 20.60 -0.70
N SER A 265 20.67 19.49 -1.19
CA SER A 265 21.00 18.27 -0.47
C SER A 265 22.00 17.36 -1.19
N ILE A 266 22.25 17.57 -2.48
CA ILE A 266 23.27 16.82 -3.23
C ILE A 266 24.60 17.55 -3.07
N GLY A 267 25.66 16.83 -2.71
CA GLY A 267 26.99 17.41 -2.48
C GLY A 267 27.13 18.32 -1.25
N VAL A 268 26.08 18.54 -0.45
CA VAL A 268 26.16 19.37 0.77
C VAL A 268 26.92 18.64 1.86
N LYS A 269 28.04 19.21 2.33
CA LYS A 269 28.95 18.64 3.33
C LYS A 269 29.27 19.71 4.40
N VAL A 270 29.26 19.36 5.69
CA VAL A 270 29.82 20.21 6.76
C VAL A 270 31.35 20.08 6.74
N ALA A 271 32.07 21.17 6.93
CA ALA A 271 33.54 21.18 7.02
C ALA A 271 34.06 21.97 8.22
N HIS A 272 35.27 21.62 8.68
CA HIS A 272 35.92 22.17 9.87
C HIS A 272 37.31 22.71 9.52
N GLY A 273 37.46 24.04 9.50
CA GLY A 273 38.71 24.70 9.10
C GLY A 273 38.95 24.75 7.58
N LEU A 274 40.07 25.34 7.19
CA LEU A 274 40.42 25.62 5.80
C LEU A 274 40.65 24.36 4.97
N ASP A 275 41.49 23.45 5.46
CA ASP A 275 41.96 22.28 4.72
C ASP A 275 40.78 21.35 4.35
N ASP A 276 39.93 21.03 5.32
CA ASP A 276 38.74 20.20 5.16
C ASP A 276 37.68 20.88 4.26
N SER A 277 37.57 22.22 4.30
CA SER A 277 36.69 22.98 3.41
C SER A 277 37.13 22.88 1.94
N LEU A 278 38.44 23.00 1.69
CA LEU A 278 39.02 22.86 0.35
C LEU A 278 38.97 21.42 -0.12
N GLU A 279 39.25 20.44 0.73
CA GLU A 279 39.12 19.01 0.40
C GLU A 279 37.68 18.68 -0.03
N LYS A 280 36.68 19.09 0.75
CA LYS A 280 35.26 18.84 0.44
C LYS A 280 34.79 19.59 -0.80
N ALA A 281 35.25 20.82 -1.04
CA ALA A 281 34.94 21.55 -2.26
C ALA A 281 35.57 20.90 -3.51
N ASN A 282 36.83 20.47 -3.40
CA ASN A 282 37.54 19.75 -4.45
C ASN A 282 36.89 18.40 -4.75
N ALA A 283 36.40 17.70 -3.73
CA ALA A 283 35.62 16.47 -3.89
C ALA A 283 34.40 16.72 -4.78
N ILE A 284 33.55 17.70 -4.47
CA ILE A 284 32.34 18.06 -5.27
C ILE A 284 32.70 18.39 -6.74
N ILE A 285 33.77 19.15 -6.97
CA ILE A 285 34.25 19.51 -8.32
C ILE A 285 34.79 18.28 -9.07
N SER A 286 35.50 17.38 -8.38
CA SER A 286 36.09 16.17 -8.96
C SER A 286 35.06 15.05 -9.20
N GLU A 287 34.03 14.98 -8.36
CA GLU A 287 32.83 14.15 -8.48
C GLU A 287 31.94 14.61 -9.67
N GLY A 288 32.21 15.81 -10.22
CA GLY A 288 31.48 16.37 -11.36
C GLY A 288 30.11 16.96 -11.02
N ILE A 289 29.83 17.20 -9.73
CA ILE A 289 28.52 17.70 -9.25
C ILE A 289 28.30 19.16 -9.63
N ASP A 290 29.32 20.01 -9.45
CA ASP A 290 29.30 21.42 -9.85
C ASP A 290 30.75 21.94 -9.97
N ASP A 291 31.03 22.84 -10.93
CA ASP A 291 32.33 23.54 -11.05
C ASP A 291 32.43 24.80 -10.15
N LYS A 292 31.30 25.20 -9.55
CA LYS A 292 31.15 26.28 -8.57
C LYS A 292 30.68 25.71 -7.22
N VAL A 293 31.44 25.96 -6.16
CA VAL A 293 31.10 25.50 -4.81
C VAL A 293 31.11 26.67 -3.83
N LEU A 294 30.04 26.83 -3.05
CA LEU A 294 29.97 27.80 -1.97
C LEU A 294 30.53 27.20 -0.68
N VAL A 295 31.28 28.01 0.07
CA VAL A 295 31.60 27.81 1.48
C VAL A 295 30.85 28.88 2.27
N GLU A 296 29.94 28.47 3.15
CA GLU A 296 29.06 29.34 3.93
C GLU A 296 29.32 29.18 5.43
N VAL A 297 29.13 30.26 6.21
CA VAL A 297 29.19 30.20 7.67
C VAL A 297 28.10 29.25 8.20
N PHE A 298 28.47 28.29 9.06
CA PHE A 298 27.50 27.40 9.69
C PHE A 298 26.60 28.17 10.67
N LEU A 299 25.28 28.09 10.51
CA LEU A 299 24.31 28.86 11.28
C LEU A 299 23.95 28.17 12.60
N GLU A 300 24.90 28.17 13.53
CA GLU A 300 24.76 27.50 14.83
C GLU A 300 23.62 28.08 15.68
N GLY A 301 22.80 27.20 16.26
CA GLY A 301 21.62 27.58 17.04
C GLY A 301 20.43 28.12 16.22
N GLY A 302 20.50 28.12 14.89
CA GLY A 302 19.39 28.48 14.02
C GLY A 302 18.40 27.32 13.80
N SER A 303 17.14 27.67 13.50
CA SER A 303 16.10 26.75 13.04
C SER A 303 15.82 26.99 11.57
N GLU A 304 15.87 25.93 10.75
CA GLU A 304 15.51 25.97 9.34
C GLU A 304 13.99 26.13 9.18
N PHE A 305 13.57 26.85 8.15
CA PHE A 305 12.17 26.99 7.76
C PHE A 305 11.98 26.91 6.24
N THR A 306 10.81 26.44 5.85
CA THR A 306 10.34 26.41 4.46
C THR A 306 9.05 27.22 4.33
N ALA A 307 8.95 28.06 3.30
CA ALA A 307 7.75 28.84 2.99
C ALA A 307 7.33 28.62 1.52
N ILE A 308 6.10 28.17 1.31
CA ILE A 308 5.48 28.07 -0.01
C ILE A 308 4.85 29.42 -0.36
N VAL A 309 5.15 29.91 -1.56
CA VAL A 309 4.57 31.13 -2.13
C VAL A 309 3.69 30.74 -3.30
N LEU A 310 2.47 31.28 -3.35
CA LEU A 310 1.54 31.12 -4.47
C LEU A 310 1.26 32.48 -5.09
N ASP A 311 1.34 32.59 -6.42
CA ASP A 311 0.83 33.76 -7.13
C ASP A 311 -0.69 33.62 -7.28
N VAL A 312 -1.44 34.59 -6.76
CA VAL A 312 -2.91 34.65 -6.87
C VAL A 312 -3.37 35.92 -7.61
N GLY A 313 -2.45 36.51 -8.38
CA GLY A 313 -2.71 37.68 -9.21
C GLY A 313 -3.56 37.38 -10.44
N SER A 314 -3.70 38.37 -11.33
CA SER A 314 -4.54 38.25 -12.53
C SER A 314 -3.75 38.62 -13.79
N GLY A 315 -3.63 37.68 -14.72
CA GLY A 315 -2.97 37.93 -16.00
C GLY A 315 -1.46 38.10 -15.85
N LEU A 316 -0.97 39.33 -15.91
CA LEU A 316 0.46 39.64 -15.77
C LEU A 316 0.82 40.23 -14.39
N ASP A 317 -0.19 40.64 -13.62
CA ASP A 317 -0.02 41.18 -12.27
C ASP A 317 0.31 40.05 -11.30
N CYS A 318 1.42 40.19 -10.57
CA CYS A 318 1.89 39.21 -9.59
C CYS A 318 1.44 39.61 -8.18
N HIS A 319 0.65 38.77 -7.53
CA HIS A 319 0.18 38.95 -6.15
C HIS A 319 0.53 37.71 -5.32
N PRO A 320 1.77 37.60 -4.81
CA PRO A 320 2.20 36.42 -4.08
C PRO A 320 1.67 36.41 -2.66
N VAL A 321 0.95 35.35 -2.32
CA VAL A 321 0.53 35.04 -0.96
C VAL A 321 1.39 33.89 -0.43
N VAL A 322 2.08 34.15 0.68
CA VAL A 322 2.88 33.13 1.37
C VAL A 322 2.00 32.36 2.33
N LEU A 323 2.07 31.04 2.21
CA LEU A 323 1.34 30.10 3.06
C LEU A 323 1.86 30.11 4.51
N LEU A 324 1.30 29.27 5.37
CA LEU A 324 1.85 29.06 6.71
C LEU A 324 3.20 28.36 6.60
N PRO A 325 4.33 29.00 6.98
CA PRO A 325 5.64 28.37 6.86
C PRO A 325 5.74 27.12 7.75
N THR A 326 6.76 26.31 7.51
CA THR A 326 7.06 25.11 8.32
C THR A 326 8.44 25.26 8.93
N GLU A 327 8.55 25.06 10.24
CA GLU A 327 9.84 24.89 10.92
C GLU A 327 10.30 23.43 10.77
N VAL A 328 11.59 23.27 10.47
CA VAL A 328 12.26 21.98 10.36
C VAL A 328 13.16 21.80 11.59
N GLU A 329 12.79 20.88 12.48
CA GLU A 329 13.54 20.56 13.70
C GLU A 329 14.34 19.28 13.48
N LEU A 330 15.66 19.32 13.68
CA LEU A 330 16.49 18.11 13.72
C LEU A 330 16.44 17.49 15.13
N GLN A 331 16.11 16.21 15.22
CA GLN A 331 16.01 15.46 16.48
C GLN A 331 17.20 14.50 16.66
N PHE A 332 17.71 14.43 17.89
CA PHE A 332 18.87 13.61 18.27
C PHE A 332 18.49 12.65 19.40
N HIS A 333 18.75 11.35 19.24
CA HIS A 333 18.26 10.31 20.17
C HIS A 333 19.38 9.37 20.67
N GLY A 334 20.12 9.84 21.68
CA GLY A 334 20.93 8.98 22.55
C GLY A 334 22.43 9.28 22.55
N SER A 335 23.16 8.59 23.42
CA SER A 335 24.60 8.78 23.66
C SER A 335 25.52 8.07 22.68
N VAL A 336 24.96 7.35 21.69
CA VAL A 336 25.72 6.70 20.61
C VAL A 336 25.86 7.63 19.39
N ASP A 337 24.93 8.57 19.21
CA ASP A 337 24.91 9.56 18.13
C ASP A 337 25.84 10.77 18.37
N VAL A 338 26.83 10.64 19.26
CA VAL A 338 27.80 11.72 19.56
C VAL A 338 28.67 12.08 18.33
N ARG A 339 28.65 11.25 17.27
CA ARG A 339 29.24 11.57 15.95
C ARG A 339 28.31 12.35 15.01
N GLU A 340 27.04 12.55 15.34
CA GLU A 340 26.07 13.33 14.53
C GLU A 340 26.04 14.84 14.87
N GLN A 341 27.05 15.40 15.55
CA GLN A 341 27.13 16.86 15.78
C GLN A 341 27.20 17.70 14.49
N ASP A 342 27.42 17.05 13.33
CA ASP A 342 27.40 17.65 11.99
C ASP A 342 26.14 17.32 11.17
N ALA A 343 25.07 16.90 11.85
CA ALA A 343 23.74 16.66 11.28
C ALA A 343 23.20 17.89 10.52
N ILE A 344 22.96 17.72 9.21
CA ILE A 344 22.27 18.68 8.33
C ILE A 344 20.97 18.09 7.77
N PHE A 345 20.07 18.94 7.28
CA PHE A 345 18.83 18.51 6.62
C PHE A 345 19.10 18.07 5.17
N ASN A 346 19.50 16.80 5.02
CA ASN A 346 19.93 16.20 3.75
C ASN A 346 18.79 15.49 2.99
N TYR A 347 19.11 14.94 1.81
CA TYR A 347 18.15 14.28 0.91
C TYR A 347 17.36 13.16 1.60
N ARG A 348 18.05 12.28 2.34
CA ARG A 348 17.42 11.18 3.09
C ARG A 348 16.41 11.72 4.11
N ARG A 349 16.77 12.80 4.81
CA ARG A 349 15.91 13.45 5.79
C ARG A 349 14.74 14.22 5.16
N LYS A 350 14.87 14.72 3.92
CA LYS A 350 13.83 15.45 3.17
C LYS A 350 12.77 14.54 2.53
N TYR A 351 13.14 13.32 2.14
CA TYR A 351 12.31 12.50 1.26
C TYR A 351 12.04 11.06 1.76
N LEU A 352 12.69 10.61 2.85
CA LEU A 352 12.49 9.26 3.41
C LEU A 352 12.02 9.35 4.88
N PRO A 353 11.12 8.44 5.32
CA PRO A 353 10.69 8.36 6.72
C PRO A 353 11.87 8.29 7.70
N THR A 354 11.90 9.23 8.65
CA THR A 354 12.95 9.31 9.67
C THR A 354 12.40 9.94 10.95
N GLN A 355 12.90 9.50 12.11
CA GLN A 355 12.68 10.18 13.39
C GLN A 355 13.75 11.26 13.67
N GLN A 356 14.72 11.45 12.77
CA GLN A 356 15.76 12.48 12.92
C GLN A 356 15.28 13.90 12.57
N VAL A 357 14.03 14.06 12.14
CA VAL A 357 13.42 15.36 11.79
C VAL A 357 11.97 15.39 12.28
N ALA A 358 11.49 16.58 12.65
CA ALA A 358 10.07 16.86 12.84
C ALA A 358 9.66 18.17 12.15
N TYR A 359 8.46 18.20 11.58
CA TYR A 359 7.89 19.35 10.84
C TYR A 359 6.76 20.04 11.59
N HIS A 360 6.96 21.32 11.94
CA HIS A 360 6.00 22.13 12.70
C HIS A 360 5.35 23.20 11.80
N THR A 361 4.05 23.06 11.52
CA THR A 361 3.27 23.98 10.66
C THR A 361 1.98 24.40 11.37
N PRO A 362 1.83 25.68 11.80
CA PRO A 362 2.79 26.78 11.68
C PRO A 362 4.05 26.59 12.54
N PRO A 363 5.11 27.39 12.33
CA PRO A 363 6.35 27.33 13.11
C PRO A 363 6.08 27.65 14.59
N ARG A 364 6.96 27.19 15.47
CA ARG A 364 6.91 27.48 16.92
C ARG A 364 7.54 28.84 17.27
N PHE A 365 7.91 29.61 16.24
CA PHE A 365 8.50 30.95 16.36
C PHE A 365 7.47 31.99 16.84
N PRO A 366 7.92 33.16 17.36
CA PRO A 366 7.03 34.28 17.65
C PRO A 366 6.24 34.71 16.41
N VAL A 367 4.97 35.11 16.56
CA VAL A 367 4.10 35.54 15.45
C VAL A 367 4.75 36.61 14.57
N GLU A 368 5.44 37.59 15.16
CA GLU A 368 6.17 38.62 14.42
C GLU A 368 7.25 38.06 13.49
N VAL A 369 7.92 36.97 13.89
CA VAL A 369 8.93 36.27 13.07
C VAL A 369 8.25 35.54 11.91
N ILE A 370 7.14 34.84 12.18
CA ILE A 370 6.35 34.14 11.14
C ILE A 370 5.86 35.14 10.08
N GLU A 371 5.35 36.29 10.50
CA GLU A 371 4.87 37.34 9.59
C GLU A 371 6.02 38.00 8.82
N THR A 372 7.18 38.21 9.44
CA THR A 372 8.38 38.73 8.75
C THR A 372 8.92 37.73 7.72
N ILE A 373 8.84 36.42 8.00
CA ILE A 373 9.15 35.36 7.02
C ILE A 373 8.19 35.45 5.82
N ARG A 374 6.89 35.59 6.06
CA ARG A 374 5.87 35.72 5.01
C ARG A 374 6.06 37.00 4.18
N GLU A 375 6.30 38.14 4.82
CA GLU A 375 6.59 39.40 4.13
C GLU A 375 7.85 39.29 3.27
N GLY A 376 8.93 38.73 3.82
CA GLY A 376 10.19 38.56 3.10
C GLY A 376 10.05 37.64 1.89
N ALA A 377 9.46 36.45 2.06
CA ALA A 377 9.24 35.51 0.96
C ALA A 377 8.33 36.09 -0.14
N SER A 378 7.30 36.88 0.22
CA SER A 378 6.46 37.61 -0.74
C SER A 378 7.28 38.63 -1.54
N LEU A 379 8.09 39.46 -0.86
CA LEU A 379 8.95 40.45 -1.50
C LEU A 379 9.98 39.80 -2.42
N LEU A 380 10.58 38.69 -2.02
CA LEU A 380 11.54 37.94 -2.85
C LEU A 380 10.89 37.41 -4.13
N PHE A 381 9.70 36.81 -4.01
CA PHE A 381 8.95 36.30 -5.16
C PHE A 381 8.68 37.40 -6.19
N GLN A 382 8.18 38.57 -5.76
CA GLN A 382 7.94 39.71 -6.64
C GLN A 382 9.23 40.26 -7.27
N GLN A 383 10.25 40.53 -6.45
CA GLN A 383 11.47 41.20 -6.90
C GLN A 383 12.32 40.31 -7.83
N LEU A 384 12.27 38.98 -7.68
CA LEU A 384 12.94 38.03 -8.58
C LEU A 384 12.08 37.66 -9.80
N GLY A 385 10.89 38.25 -9.96
CA GLY A 385 10.05 38.03 -11.13
C GLY A 385 9.43 36.63 -11.22
N LEU A 386 9.37 35.90 -10.10
CA LEU A 386 8.84 34.53 -10.06
C LEU A 386 7.35 34.48 -10.45
N ARG A 387 6.85 33.31 -10.87
CA ARG A 387 5.45 33.13 -11.29
C ARG A 387 4.85 31.80 -10.85
N ASP A 388 3.53 31.84 -10.69
CA ASP A 388 2.62 30.76 -10.30
C ASP A 388 2.87 30.19 -8.89
N PHE A 389 4.04 29.62 -8.59
CA PHE A 389 4.42 29.17 -7.25
C PHE A 389 5.93 28.99 -7.09
N ALA A 390 6.41 28.98 -5.83
CA ALA A 390 7.81 28.65 -5.49
C ALA A 390 7.93 28.11 -4.05
N ARG A 391 9.05 27.45 -3.74
CA ARG A 391 9.46 27.10 -2.36
C ARG A 391 10.68 27.94 -1.98
N ILE A 392 10.55 28.77 -0.95
CA ILE A 392 11.64 29.57 -0.41
C ILE A 392 12.02 29.01 0.96
N ASP A 393 13.28 28.59 1.09
CA ASP A 393 13.85 28.04 2.33
C ASP A 393 14.78 29.05 3.00
N GLY A 394 14.93 28.96 4.31
CA GLY A 394 15.74 29.89 5.09
C GLY A 394 15.92 29.46 6.55
N TRP A 395 16.50 30.36 7.34
CA TRP A 395 16.89 30.12 8.73
C TRP A 395 16.45 31.26 9.64
N PHE A 396 15.93 30.92 10.82
CA PHE A 396 15.70 31.85 11.92
C PHE A 396 16.73 31.61 13.02
N ILE A 397 17.50 32.65 13.37
CA ILE A 397 18.58 32.61 14.35
C ILE A 397 18.18 33.48 15.55
N PRO A 398 17.83 32.90 16.72
CA PRO A 398 17.45 33.66 17.90
C PRO A 398 18.57 34.56 18.45
N ASN A 399 18.21 35.71 19.04
CA ASN A 399 19.17 36.58 19.71
C ASN A 399 19.64 35.98 21.05
N LEU A 400 20.87 35.48 21.12
CA LEU A 400 21.41 34.82 22.33
C LEU A 400 22.00 35.78 23.39
N VAL A 401 22.40 37.01 23.03
CA VAL A 401 22.94 38.04 23.96
C VAL A 401 22.49 39.46 23.53
N ASP A 402 22.44 40.40 24.47
CA ASP A 402 21.79 41.72 24.36
C ASP A 402 22.56 42.77 23.51
N LYS A 403 21.83 43.84 23.15
CA LYS A 403 22.09 44.81 22.07
C LYS A 403 23.34 45.67 22.24
N SER A 404 24.07 45.90 21.13
CA SER A 404 24.88 47.12 20.95
C SER A 404 25.21 47.55 19.50
N SER A 405 24.90 46.77 18.46
CA SER A 405 25.34 47.06 17.07
C SER A 405 24.27 46.85 15.98
N LEU A 406 23.04 47.34 16.20
CA LEU A 406 22.03 47.46 15.13
C LEU A 406 22.32 48.69 14.24
N SER A 407 23.38 48.62 13.43
CA SER A 407 23.85 49.73 12.59
C SER A 407 23.66 49.53 11.08
N GLU A 408 22.77 48.62 10.66
CA GLU A 408 22.34 48.47 9.25
C GLU A 408 20.85 48.12 9.18
N ASN A 409 20.08 48.87 8.37
CA ASN A 409 18.65 48.64 8.10
C ASN A 409 18.45 47.51 7.07
N LYS A 410 18.97 46.30 7.35
CA LYS A 410 18.76 45.13 6.49
C LYS A 410 17.51 44.35 6.89
N PHE A 411 16.71 43.95 5.89
CA PHE A 411 15.52 43.12 6.06
C PHE A 411 15.89 41.76 6.67
N GLY A 412 15.06 41.27 7.59
CA GLY A 412 15.25 40.02 8.32
C GLY A 412 15.78 40.21 9.76
N ARG A 413 16.31 41.38 10.13
CA ARG A 413 16.67 41.67 11.53
C ARG A 413 15.42 42.02 12.35
N THR A 414 15.03 41.15 13.28
CA THR A 414 13.90 41.36 14.19
C THR A 414 14.37 41.55 15.65
N LYS A 415 13.45 41.92 16.55
CA LYS A 415 13.75 41.98 17.99
C LYS A 415 14.02 40.60 18.62
N TRP A 416 13.54 39.53 17.99
CA TRP A 416 13.64 38.14 18.47
C TRP A 416 14.88 37.40 17.95
N GLY A 417 15.37 37.80 16.77
CA GLY A 417 16.44 37.10 16.06
C GLY A 417 16.60 37.61 14.63
N THR A 418 17.47 36.98 13.86
CA THR A 418 17.71 37.27 12.45
C THR A 418 17.10 36.18 11.56
N ILE A 419 16.35 36.60 10.55
CA ILE A 419 15.82 35.76 9.48
C ILE A 419 16.74 35.89 8.27
N VAL A 420 17.13 34.77 7.67
CA VAL A 420 17.99 34.70 6.48
C VAL A 420 17.35 33.75 5.47
N PHE A 421 17.22 34.16 4.22
CA PHE A 421 16.77 33.28 3.13
C PHE A 421 17.98 32.70 2.42
N THR A 422 17.98 31.39 2.12
CA THR A 422 19.16 30.67 1.60
C THR A 422 18.95 30.00 0.26
N ASP A 423 17.76 29.43 0.03
CA ASP A 423 17.51 28.59 -1.15
C ASP A 423 16.13 28.95 -1.74
N ILE A 424 16.12 29.20 -3.05
CA ILE A 424 14.92 29.58 -3.82
C ILE A 424 14.72 28.48 -4.86
N ASN A 425 13.74 27.62 -4.61
CA ASN A 425 13.41 26.49 -5.48
C ASN A 425 12.23 26.90 -6.34
N LEU A 426 12.48 26.92 -7.65
CA LEU A 426 11.57 27.46 -8.67
C LEU A 426 10.43 26.49 -8.97
N ILE A 427 10.65 25.21 -8.65
CA ILE A 427 9.61 24.21 -8.53
C ILE A 427 9.65 23.62 -7.12
N SER A 428 8.51 23.53 -6.46
CA SER A 428 8.44 22.78 -5.20
C SER A 428 8.38 21.27 -5.50
N GLY A 429 8.91 20.44 -4.60
CA GLY A 429 8.65 19.00 -4.63
C GLY A 429 7.14 18.74 -4.57
N MET A 430 6.64 17.80 -5.38
CA MET A 430 5.20 17.48 -5.46
C MET A 430 4.91 16.01 -5.14
N GLU A 431 5.77 15.36 -4.37
CA GLU A 431 5.47 14.09 -3.69
C GLU A 431 4.31 14.28 -2.67
N GLN A 432 3.53 13.23 -2.37
CA GLN A 432 2.26 13.32 -1.63
C GLN A 432 2.37 14.00 -0.25
N THR A 433 3.54 13.95 0.40
CA THR A 433 3.82 14.53 1.71
C THR A 433 4.67 15.81 1.66
N SER A 434 4.89 16.40 0.47
CA SER A 434 5.74 17.59 0.32
C SER A 434 5.20 18.85 1.02
N PHE A 435 6.10 19.81 1.27
CA PHE A 435 5.74 21.11 1.85
C PHE A 435 4.64 21.86 1.08
N LEU A 436 4.52 21.69 -0.24
CA LEU A 436 3.42 22.28 -1.02
C LEU A 436 2.07 21.84 -0.44
N PHE A 437 1.86 20.54 -0.29
CA PHE A 437 0.58 20.00 0.19
C PHE A 437 0.43 20.11 1.71
N GLN A 438 1.51 19.97 2.48
CA GLN A 438 1.46 20.20 3.93
C GLN A 438 0.97 21.63 4.25
N GLN A 439 1.55 22.66 3.61
CA GLN A 439 1.18 24.05 3.86
C GLN A 439 -0.17 24.41 3.23
N ALA A 440 -0.46 23.95 2.01
CA ALA A 440 -1.73 24.20 1.33
C ALA A 440 -2.93 23.57 2.07
N SER A 441 -2.79 22.35 2.59
CA SER A 441 -3.87 21.69 3.34
C SER A 441 -4.21 22.37 4.67
N LYS A 442 -3.22 23.01 5.33
CA LYS A 442 -3.48 23.86 6.51
C LYS A 442 -4.33 25.08 6.18
N VAL A 443 -4.34 25.54 4.94
CA VAL A 443 -5.16 26.65 4.45
C VAL A 443 -6.23 26.19 3.46
N GLY A 444 -6.80 25.00 3.69
CA GLY A 444 -8.05 24.58 3.03
C GLY A 444 -7.93 23.98 1.62
N PHE A 445 -6.74 23.88 1.04
CA PHE A 445 -6.55 23.31 -0.30
C PHE A 445 -6.20 21.81 -0.26
N SER A 446 -6.96 20.97 -0.96
CA SER A 446 -6.49 19.63 -1.34
C SER A 446 -5.39 19.67 -2.40
N HIS A 447 -4.69 18.55 -2.59
CA HIS A 447 -3.71 18.35 -3.67
C HIS A 447 -4.29 18.71 -5.05
N SER A 448 -5.48 18.22 -5.35
CA SER A 448 -6.18 18.51 -6.62
C SER A 448 -6.52 19.98 -6.77
N ASN A 449 -6.99 20.64 -5.70
CA ASN A 449 -7.42 22.04 -5.77
C ASN A 449 -6.21 22.99 -5.88
N ILE A 450 -5.11 22.74 -5.15
CA ILE A 450 -3.90 23.58 -5.28
C ILE A 450 -3.25 23.44 -6.66
N LEU A 451 -3.08 22.22 -7.16
CA LEU A 451 -2.46 21.99 -8.48
C LEU A 451 -3.31 22.55 -9.62
N ARG A 452 -4.63 22.37 -9.58
CA ARG A 452 -5.54 22.97 -10.58
C ARG A 452 -5.54 24.50 -10.47
N SER A 453 -5.46 25.08 -9.27
CA SER A 453 -5.35 26.52 -9.09
C SER A 453 -4.07 27.09 -9.72
N ILE A 454 -2.93 26.41 -9.52
CA ILE A 454 -1.65 26.75 -10.15
C ILE A 454 -1.76 26.69 -11.68
N ILE A 455 -2.36 25.63 -12.25
CA ILE A 455 -2.53 25.48 -13.71
C ILE A 455 -3.46 26.55 -14.29
N TYR A 456 -4.59 26.85 -13.64
CA TYR A 456 -5.52 27.87 -14.12
C TYR A 456 -4.96 29.30 -13.96
N HIS A 457 -4.21 29.59 -12.90
CA HIS A 457 -3.44 30.83 -12.77
C HIS A 457 -2.43 30.97 -13.92
N ALA A 458 -1.63 29.93 -14.18
CA ALA A 458 -0.68 29.91 -15.29
C ALA A 458 -1.37 30.15 -16.64
N CYS A 459 -2.52 29.51 -16.90
CA CYS A 459 -3.34 29.77 -18.10
C CYS A 459 -3.74 31.24 -18.23
N SER A 460 -4.08 31.92 -17.12
CA SER A 460 -4.49 33.34 -17.14
C SER A 460 -3.39 34.28 -17.68
N ARG A 461 -2.12 33.88 -17.58
CA ARG A 461 -0.96 34.64 -18.08
C ARG A 461 -0.89 34.73 -19.61
N PHE A 462 -1.63 33.89 -20.34
CA PHE A 462 -1.56 33.78 -21.80
C PHE A 462 -2.88 34.21 -22.46
N PRO A 463 -2.89 35.26 -23.32
CA PRO A 463 -4.12 35.80 -23.91
C PRO A 463 -4.99 34.79 -24.67
N LYS A 464 -4.41 33.73 -25.22
CA LYS A 464 -5.15 32.67 -25.93
C LYS A 464 -6.15 31.90 -25.04
N PHE A 465 -6.04 32.02 -23.72
CA PHE A 465 -6.96 31.43 -22.74
C PHE A 465 -7.93 32.44 -22.10
N ALA A 466 -7.99 33.68 -22.59
CA ALA A 466 -8.96 34.66 -22.11
C ALA A 466 -10.44 34.22 -22.32
N SER A 467 -10.70 33.29 -23.25
CA SER A 467 -12.00 32.61 -23.38
C SER A 467 -12.22 31.51 -22.34
N LEU A 468 -11.17 30.80 -21.92
CA LEU A 468 -11.24 29.73 -20.90
C LEU A 468 -11.69 30.28 -19.54
N SER A 469 -11.37 31.55 -19.24
CA SER A 469 -11.87 32.27 -18.06
C SER A 469 -13.37 32.62 -18.11
N ASN A 470 -13.99 32.60 -19.30
CA ASN A 470 -15.42 32.82 -19.49
C ASN A 470 -16.22 31.53 -19.66
N VAL A 471 -15.58 30.42 -20.05
CA VAL A 471 -16.19 29.10 -20.01
C VAL A 471 -16.33 28.69 -18.55
N SER A 472 -17.57 28.44 -18.10
CA SER A 472 -17.78 27.81 -16.80
C SER A 472 -17.30 26.36 -16.87
N GLY A 473 -16.01 26.15 -16.57
CA GLY A 473 -15.53 24.85 -16.15
C GLY A 473 -16.43 24.40 -15.01
N HIS A 474 -17.25 23.38 -15.28
CA HIS A 474 -17.95 22.65 -14.25
C HIS A 474 -16.89 21.90 -13.45
N LEU A 475 -16.19 22.60 -12.55
CA LEU A 475 -15.57 22.00 -11.38
C LEU A 475 -16.69 21.19 -10.74
N PRO A 476 -16.68 19.86 -10.86
CA PRO A 476 -17.82 19.13 -10.40
C PRO A 476 -17.77 19.17 -8.87
N SER A 477 -18.92 19.38 -8.24
CA SER A 477 -19.22 18.52 -7.09
C SER A 477 -19.38 17.11 -7.67
N SER A 478 -18.24 16.45 -7.88
CA SER A 478 -18.05 15.12 -8.45
C SER A 478 -18.96 14.67 -9.62
N SER A 479 -18.44 14.64 -10.85
CA SER A 479 -19.01 13.98 -12.06
C SER A 479 -20.56 13.88 -12.21
N ASN A 480 -21.21 14.91 -12.77
CA ASN A 480 -22.61 14.79 -13.24
C ASN A 480 -22.68 14.36 -14.72
N SER A 481 -22.47 13.06 -15.01
CA SER A 481 -22.80 12.51 -16.34
C SER A 481 -24.25 11.98 -16.40
N PRO A 482 -25.11 12.41 -17.34
CA PRO A 482 -26.52 11.96 -17.37
C PRO A 482 -26.74 10.55 -17.93
N LEU A 483 -25.75 9.96 -18.62
CA LEU A 483 -25.95 8.82 -19.54
C LEU A 483 -25.85 7.43 -18.90
N LEU A 484 -25.61 7.33 -17.58
CA LEU A 484 -25.62 6.06 -16.82
C LEU A 484 -26.74 5.98 -15.77
N ARG A 485 -27.83 6.77 -15.92
CA ARG A 485 -28.93 6.84 -14.95
C ARG A 485 -30.05 5.79 -15.10
N GLU A 486 -29.96 4.87 -16.05
CA GLU A 486 -30.98 3.83 -16.30
C GLU A 486 -30.48 2.40 -16.02
N ALA A 487 -29.98 2.13 -14.79
CA ALA A 487 -29.76 0.75 -14.33
C ALA A 487 -29.69 0.55 -12.80
N LEU A 488 -29.34 1.57 -12.01
CA LEU A 488 -29.05 1.42 -10.57
C LEU A 488 -30.13 2.05 -9.67
N PRO A 489 -30.66 1.32 -8.67
CA PRO A 489 -31.68 1.85 -7.76
C PRO A 489 -31.07 2.90 -6.83
N LYS A 490 -31.76 4.05 -6.68
CA LYS A 490 -31.34 5.14 -5.79
C LYS A 490 -31.40 4.70 -4.32
N SER A 491 -30.26 4.44 -3.69
CA SER A 491 -30.13 4.29 -2.23
C SER A 491 -29.28 5.40 -1.61
N LYS A 492 -29.93 6.19 -0.74
CA LYS A 492 -29.41 6.89 0.45
C LYS A 492 -27.87 7.00 0.65
N GLY A 493 -27.36 8.23 0.58
CA GLY A 493 -26.13 8.68 1.25
C GLY A 493 -24.81 8.24 0.62
N ASN A 494 -23.73 8.99 0.89
CA ASN A 494 -22.37 8.57 0.56
C ASN A 494 -21.96 7.39 1.45
N ARG A 495 -21.34 6.38 0.85
CA ARG A 495 -20.79 5.21 1.54
C ARG A 495 -19.60 5.65 2.39
N LYS A 496 -19.72 5.51 3.70
CA LYS A 496 -18.64 5.81 4.65
C LYS A 496 -17.53 4.76 4.53
N VAL A 497 -16.29 5.21 4.53
CA VAL A 497 -15.09 4.35 4.48
C VAL A 497 -14.09 4.85 5.50
N PHE A 498 -13.61 3.97 6.38
CA PHE A 498 -12.52 4.30 7.30
C PHE A 498 -11.25 3.60 6.85
N VAL A 499 -10.18 4.35 6.57
CA VAL A 499 -8.87 3.77 6.19
C VAL A 499 -7.99 3.75 7.44
N ILE A 500 -7.70 2.57 7.98
CA ILE A 500 -6.90 2.42 9.22
C ILE A 500 -5.46 1.97 8.92
N PHE A 501 -4.50 2.66 9.53
CA PHE A 501 -3.05 2.46 9.38
C PHE A 501 -2.31 2.87 10.67
N GLY A 502 -0.99 2.78 10.69
CA GLY A 502 -0.15 2.93 11.88
C GLY A 502 0.18 1.57 12.52
N GLY A 503 0.16 1.53 13.86
CA GLY A 503 0.49 0.34 14.66
C GLY A 503 1.84 0.41 15.39
N ASP A 504 2.16 -0.66 16.11
CA ASP A 504 3.35 -0.78 16.97
C ASP A 504 4.56 -1.44 16.28
N THR A 505 4.39 -1.93 15.04
CA THR A 505 5.40 -2.72 14.32
C THR A 505 6.53 -1.86 13.74
N SER A 506 7.61 -2.49 13.30
CA SER A 506 8.64 -1.84 12.46
C SER A 506 8.05 -1.32 11.15
N GLU A 507 7.01 -1.98 10.62
CA GLU A 507 6.34 -1.67 9.35
C GLU A 507 5.37 -0.48 9.44
N ARG A 508 5.17 0.12 10.63
CA ARG A 508 4.22 1.22 10.87
C ARG A 508 4.39 2.44 9.94
N GLN A 509 5.59 2.70 9.43
CA GLN A 509 5.84 3.80 8.47
C GLN A 509 5.37 3.43 7.05
N VAL A 510 5.57 2.19 6.61
CA VAL A 510 5.02 1.67 5.34
C VAL A 510 3.49 1.61 5.42
N SER A 511 2.97 1.30 6.61
CA SER A 511 1.53 1.31 6.96
C SER A 511 0.95 2.73 6.82
N LEU A 512 1.60 3.76 7.37
CA LEU A 512 1.25 5.17 7.13
C LEU A 512 1.23 5.53 5.63
N MET A 513 2.32 5.25 4.90
CA MET A 513 2.40 5.55 3.46
C MET A 513 1.31 4.84 2.64
N SER A 514 1.00 3.60 3.00
CA SER A 514 -0.06 2.79 2.37
C SER A 514 -1.44 3.36 2.68
N GLY A 515 -1.72 3.73 3.93
CA GLY A 515 -2.96 4.36 4.35
C GLY A 515 -3.20 5.70 3.66
N THR A 516 -2.18 6.56 3.58
CA THR A 516 -2.24 7.83 2.84
C THR A 516 -2.55 7.62 1.36
N ASN A 517 -1.85 6.69 0.70
CA ASN A 517 -2.05 6.43 -0.73
C ASN A 517 -3.45 5.85 -1.03
N VAL A 518 -3.91 4.89 -0.24
CA VAL A 518 -5.28 4.32 -0.32
C VAL A 518 -6.32 5.42 -0.13
N TRP A 519 -6.15 6.27 0.89
CA TRP A 519 -7.09 7.34 1.20
C TRP A 519 -7.17 8.38 0.07
N LEU A 520 -6.04 8.89 -0.43
CA LEU A 520 -6.01 9.83 -1.57
C LEU A 520 -6.69 9.22 -2.80
N ASN A 521 -6.41 7.96 -3.12
CA ASN A 521 -7.00 7.28 -4.27
C ASN A 521 -8.53 7.11 -4.13
N LEU A 522 -9.03 6.79 -2.93
CA LEU A 522 -10.46 6.63 -2.68
C LEU A 522 -11.20 7.98 -2.54
N LYS A 523 -10.52 9.08 -2.17
CA LYS A 523 -11.13 10.43 -2.15
C LYS A 523 -11.54 10.95 -3.54
N ALA A 524 -11.05 10.35 -4.62
CA ALA A 524 -11.44 10.70 -5.99
C ALA A 524 -12.87 10.25 -6.37
N PHE A 525 -13.58 9.52 -5.49
CA PHE A 525 -14.92 8.98 -5.74
C PHE A 525 -15.98 9.68 -4.90
N ASP A 526 -17.03 10.13 -5.58
CA ASP A 526 -18.04 11.05 -5.02
C ASP A 526 -19.15 10.36 -4.25
N ASP A 527 -19.32 9.06 -4.48
CA ASP A 527 -20.19 8.19 -3.71
C ASP A 527 -19.54 7.73 -2.41
N LEU A 528 -18.27 8.06 -2.17
CA LEU A 528 -17.53 7.72 -0.94
C LEU A 528 -17.40 8.94 -0.01
N GLU A 529 -17.26 8.64 1.28
CA GLU A 529 -16.75 9.59 2.26
C GLU A 529 -15.68 8.88 3.09
N VAL A 530 -14.42 9.27 2.86
CA VAL A 530 -13.24 8.49 3.29
C VAL A 530 -12.52 9.20 4.43
N THR A 531 -12.58 8.61 5.63
CA THR A 531 -11.94 9.12 6.85
C THR A 531 -10.66 8.34 7.16
N PRO A 532 -9.48 8.97 7.17
CA PRO A 532 -8.25 8.30 7.56
C PRO A 532 -8.15 8.18 9.08
N CYS A 533 -7.64 7.05 9.56
CA CYS A 533 -7.60 6.68 10.98
C CYS A 533 -6.23 6.14 11.38
N LEU A 534 -5.52 6.83 12.29
CA LEU A 534 -4.25 6.34 12.85
C LEU A 534 -4.52 5.45 14.07
N LEU A 535 -4.13 4.19 13.99
CA LEU A 535 -3.84 3.34 15.14
C LEU A 535 -2.52 3.82 15.78
N ALA A 536 -2.62 4.49 16.93
CA ALA A 536 -1.46 5.11 17.56
C ALA A 536 -0.51 4.08 18.20
N PRO A 537 0.82 4.27 18.09
CA PRO A 537 1.79 3.43 18.78
C PRO A 537 1.68 3.57 20.31
N THR A 538 1.83 2.46 21.02
CA THR A 538 1.65 2.35 22.47
C THR A 538 2.81 2.90 23.29
N THR A 539 4.02 2.97 22.71
CA THR A 539 5.26 3.39 23.40
C THR A 539 5.60 4.87 23.25
N GLY A 540 4.77 5.66 22.56
CA GLY A 540 4.96 7.10 22.38
C GLY A 540 4.43 7.94 23.55
N TYR A 541 5.33 8.43 24.41
CA TYR A 541 5.09 9.45 25.45
C TYR A 541 4.08 9.10 26.57
N SER A 542 4.55 8.34 27.58
CA SER A 542 4.02 8.45 28.94
C SER A 542 5.16 8.67 29.95
N PRO A 543 5.41 9.92 30.40
CA PRO A 543 6.23 10.14 31.57
C PRO A 543 5.42 9.77 32.83
N THR A 544 6.01 8.95 33.70
CA THR A 544 5.55 8.65 35.08
C THR A 544 4.29 7.78 35.26
N SER A 545 4.39 6.49 34.93
CA SER A 545 3.79 5.44 35.78
C SER A 545 4.49 4.09 35.60
N THR A 546 5.25 3.65 36.61
CA THR A 546 5.81 2.30 36.70
C THR A 546 4.71 1.31 37.09
N ASP A 547 3.97 0.80 36.10
CA ASP A 547 3.05 -0.34 36.24
C ASP A 547 2.81 -0.94 34.84
N GLU A 548 3.83 -1.60 34.28
CA GLU A 548 3.73 -2.38 33.04
C GLU A 548 2.90 -3.64 33.26
N LYS A 549 1.58 -3.49 33.21
CA LYS A 549 0.64 -4.58 32.92
C LYS A 549 0.22 -4.48 31.47
N GLU A 550 0.09 -5.61 30.80
CA GLU A 550 -0.34 -5.71 29.40
C GLU A 550 -1.54 -4.80 29.12
N ILE A 551 -1.30 -3.74 28.34
CA ILE A 551 -2.33 -2.84 27.86
C ILE A 551 -3.18 -3.64 26.85
N GLY A 552 -4.31 -4.16 27.33
CA GLY A 552 -5.19 -5.03 26.55
C GLY A 552 -5.59 -4.37 25.24
N VAL A 553 -5.65 -5.14 24.15
CA VAL A 553 -5.85 -4.65 22.77
C VAL A 553 -7.02 -3.66 22.64
N SER A 554 -8.11 -3.88 23.39
CA SER A 554 -9.29 -3.02 23.51
C SER A 554 -9.03 -1.57 23.96
N SER A 555 -7.89 -1.31 24.62
CA SER A 555 -7.50 0.02 25.12
C SER A 555 -6.52 0.77 24.19
N ARG A 556 -6.13 0.18 23.06
CA ARG A 556 -5.36 0.87 22.01
C ARG A 556 -6.13 2.09 21.49
N THR A 557 -5.40 3.17 21.23
CA THR A 557 -5.97 4.44 20.77
C THR A 557 -6.05 4.50 19.25
N VAL A 558 -7.19 4.93 18.72
CA VAL A 558 -7.38 5.26 17.31
C VAL A 558 -7.73 6.75 17.19
N TRP A 559 -7.10 7.46 16.25
CA TRP A 559 -7.39 8.85 15.93
C TRP A 559 -8.00 8.95 14.53
N SER A 560 -9.20 9.52 14.41
CA SER A 560 -9.70 9.98 13.10
C SER A 560 -9.04 11.31 12.76
N LEU A 561 -8.46 11.40 11.57
CA LEU A 561 -7.57 12.49 11.17
C LEU A 561 -8.22 13.45 10.15
N PRO A 562 -8.04 14.77 10.30
CA PRO A 562 -8.27 15.71 9.22
C PRO A 562 -7.12 15.67 8.20
N TYR A 563 -7.39 16.15 6.98
CA TYR A 563 -6.48 16.11 5.83
C TYR A 563 -5.05 16.58 6.18
N SER A 564 -4.91 17.71 6.88
CA SER A 564 -3.61 18.36 7.12
C SER A 564 -2.69 17.68 8.13
N LEU A 565 -3.19 16.70 8.89
CA LEU A 565 -2.41 15.94 9.88
C LEU A 565 -1.87 14.61 9.34
N LEU A 566 -2.49 14.08 8.27
CA LEU A 566 -2.03 12.85 7.62
C LEU A 566 -0.76 13.05 6.76
N LEU A 567 -0.54 14.26 6.26
CA LEU A 567 0.60 14.57 5.40
C LEU A 567 1.90 14.70 6.21
N ARG A 568 2.43 13.59 6.70
CA ARG A 568 3.69 13.49 7.48
C ARG A 568 4.44 12.23 7.08
N HIS A 569 5.74 12.17 7.40
CA HIS A 569 6.60 11.06 7.00
C HIS A 569 6.62 9.92 8.02
N THR A 570 6.28 10.18 9.29
CA THR A 570 6.22 9.14 10.33
C THR A 570 4.93 9.14 11.16
N THR A 571 4.56 7.97 11.69
CA THR A 571 3.39 7.81 12.58
C THR A 571 3.48 8.64 13.86
N GLU A 572 4.70 8.90 14.32
CA GLU A 572 5.05 9.65 15.50
C GLU A 572 4.82 11.16 15.27
N GLU A 573 5.18 11.68 14.09
CA GLU A 573 4.82 13.04 13.67
C GLU A 573 3.30 13.23 13.58
N VAL A 574 2.57 12.27 13.00
CA VAL A 574 1.09 12.33 12.95
C VAL A 574 0.51 12.36 14.36
N LEU A 575 1.00 11.51 15.26
CA LEU A 575 0.54 11.47 16.65
C LEU A 575 0.86 12.78 17.41
N ALA A 576 2.07 13.30 17.28
CA ALA A 576 2.48 14.57 17.88
C ALA A 576 1.59 15.72 17.37
N ALA A 577 1.38 15.79 16.06
CA ALA A 577 0.53 16.81 15.44
C ALA A 577 -0.96 16.66 15.83
N CYS A 578 -1.44 15.45 16.16
CA CYS A 578 -2.77 15.25 16.75
C CYS A 578 -2.88 15.82 18.17
N ILE A 579 -1.84 15.64 18.98
CA ILE A 579 -1.79 16.15 20.36
C ILE A 579 -1.73 17.69 20.33
N GLU A 580 -0.87 18.28 19.49
CA GLU A 580 -0.82 19.74 19.33
C GLU A 580 -2.13 20.33 18.78
N ALA A 581 -2.80 19.64 17.84
CA ALA A 581 -4.05 20.10 17.23
C ALA A 581 -5.27 20.12 18.18
N ILE A 582 -5.14 19.57 19.39
CA ILE A 582 -6.15 19.69 20.46
C ILE A 582 -5.68 20.55 21.65
N GLU A 583 -4.45 21.05 21.63
CA GLU A 583 -3.92 21.92 22.69
C GLU A 583 -4.52 23.33 22.57
N PRO A 584 -5.24 23.87 23.58
CA PRO A 584 -5.99 25.13 23.43
C PRO A 584 -5.17 26.34 22.97
N GLY A 585 -3.92 26.46 23.41
CA GLY A 585 -3.02 27.54 22.99
C GLY A 585 -2.61 27.43 21.52
N ARG A 586 -2.28 26.21 21.07
CA ARG A 586 -1.92 25.92 19.66
C ARG A 586 -3.11 26.07 18.73
N VAL A 587 -4.30 25.63 19.14
CA VAL A 587 -5.54 25.79 18.37
C VAL A 587 -5.83 27.28 18.13
N ALA A 588 -5.75 28.12 19.16
CA ALA A 588 -5.99 29.55 19.03
C ALA A 588 -4.98 30.24 18.09
N LEU A 589 -3.68 29.96 18.28
CA LEU A 589 -2.60 30.49 17.43
C LEU A 589 -2.74 30.05 15.97
N THR A 590 -2.98 28.75 15.73
CA THR A 590 -3.12 28.18 14.40
C THR A 590 -4.35 28.75 13.70
N SER A 591 -5.49 28.86 14.39
CA SER A 591 -6.72 29.46 13.85
C SER A 591 -6.51 30.92 13.44
N GLN A 592 -5.82 31.71 14.27
CA GLN A 592 -5.53 33.11 13.97
C GLN A 592 -4.66 33.25 12.71
N LEU A 593 -3.54 32.51 12.65
CA LEU A 593 -2.62 32.56 11.51
C LEU A 593 -3.30 32.02 10.24
N ARG A 594 -3.99 30.89 10.32
CA ARG A 594 -4.75 30.29 9.22
C ARG A 594 -5.76 31.26 8.64
N ASN A 595 -6.61 31.86 9.48
CA ASN A 595 -7.63 32.82 9.03
C ASN A 595 -7.02 34.03 8.31
N LYS A 596 -5.83 34.49 8.71
CA LYS A 596 -5.12 35.55 8.01
C LYS A 596 -4.71 35.11 6.60
N VAL A 597 -3.98 34.00 6.47
CA VAL A 597 -3.58 33.47 5.15
C VAL A 597 -4.79 33.18 4.26
N MET A 598 -5.88 32.66 4.85
CA MET A 598 -7.13 32.39 4.14
C MET A 598 -7.75 33.66 3.54
N ASN A 599 -7.73 34.77 4.28
CA ASN A 599 -8.20 36.06 3.78
C ASN A 599 -7.27 36.61 2.69
N ASP A 600 -5.95 36.54 2.89
CA ASP A 600 -4.95 36.97 1.90
C ASP A 600 -5.15 36.22 0.56
N LEU A 601 -5.34 34.89 0.62
CA LEU A 601 -5.65 34.04 -0.54
C LEU A 601 -7.00 34.40 -1.18
N MET A 602 -8.06 34.58 -0.38
CA MET A 602 -9.38 34.95 -0.88
C MET A 602 -9.37 36.31 -1.57
N ASP A 603 -8.58 37.27 -1.11
CA ASP A 603 -8.55 38.61 -1.68
C ASP A 603 -8.03 38.63 -3.12
N GLY A 604 -7.05 37.76 -3.46
CA GLY A 604 -6.62 37.53 -4.84
C GLY A 604 -7.51 36.56 -5.63
N LEU A 605 -7.93 35.44 -5.03
CA LEU A 605 -8.63 34.37 -5.74
C LEU A 605 -10.14 34.61 -5.97
N LYS A 606 -10.81 35.44 -5.17
CA LYS A 606 -12.27 35.70 -5.31
C LYS A 606 -12.68 36.36 -6.64
N THR A 607 -11.74 37.01 -7.32
CA THR A 607 -11.94 37.64 -8.64
C THR A 607 -11.78 36.64 -9.80
N GLN A 608 -11.20 35.47 -9.52
CA GLN A 608 -10.90 34.43 -10.51
C GLN A 608 -12.13 33.55 -10.75
N SER A 609 -12.67 33.59 -11.96
CA SER A 609 -13.89 32.84 -12.33
C SER A 609 -13.74 31.31 -12.21
N TRP A 610 -12.51 30.79 -12.34
CA TRP A 610 -12.17 29.38 -12.23
C TRP A 610 -12.09 28.88 -10.78
N PHE A 611 -11.82 29.75 -9.80
CA PHE A 611 -11.74 29.36 -8.40
C PHE A 611 -13.15 29.23 -7.79
N LYS A 612 -13.41 28.12 -7.09
CA LYS A 612 -14.72 27.84 -6.46
C LYS A 612 -14.68 27.83 -4.93
N GLY A 613 -13.53 28.08 -4.33
CA GLY A 613 -13.31 28.02 -2.89
C GLY A 613 -12.39 26.87 -2.47
N PHE A 614 -12.24 26.76 -1.16
CA PHE A 614 -11.44 25.73 -0.49
C PHE A 614 -12.25 24.46 -0.27
N ASP A 615 -11.59 23.31 -0.30
CA ASP A 615 -12.20 21.98 -0.33
C ASP A 615 -11.74 21.07 0.83
N ILE A 616 -11.01 21.63 1.81
CA ILE A 616 -10.70 21.03 3.10
C ILE A 616 -11.31 21.88 4.23
N ASN A 617 -12.06 21.21 5.11
CA ASN A 617 -12.57 21.78 6.35
C ASN A 617 -11.49 21.82 7.45
N ASP A 618 -11.64 22.78 8.36
CA ASP A 618 -10.78 22.95 9.54
C ASP A 618 -11.34 22.16 10.73
N GLU A 619 -11.30 20.83 10.63
CA GLU A 619 -11.83 19.92 11.64
C GLU A 619 -10.71 19.41 12.57
N PRO A 620 -10.91 19.37 13.90
CA PRO A 620 -9.93 18.82 14.83
C PRO A 620 -9.90 17.28 14.75
N PRO A 621 -8.75 16.64 15.05
CA PRO A 621 -8.68 15.18 15.14
C PRO A 621 -9.49 14.67 16.33
N VAL A 622 -10.09 13.48 16.17
CA VAL A 622 -10.94 12.88 17.20
C VAL A 622 -10.33 11.58 17.71
N ARG A 623 -10.19 11.46 19.03
CA ARG A 623 -9.58 10.32 19.72
C ARG A 623 -10.64 9.32 20.19
N PHE A 624 -10.38 8.03 19.97
CA PHE A 624 -11.21 6.91 20.40
C PHE A 624 -10.34 5.80 21.03
N SER A 625 -10.91 4.93 21.84
CA SER A 625 -10.39 3.56 21.96
C SER A 625 -10.76 2.75 20.72
N ILE A 626 -10.03 1.67 20.42
CA ILE A 626 -10.34 0.81 19.26
C ILE A 626 -11.77 0.25 19.32
N GLU A 627 -12.28 -0.12 20.51
CA GLU A 627 -13.68 -0.55 20.67
C GLU A 627 -14.69 0.56 20.35
N GLN A 628 -14.42 1.81 20.78
CA GLN A 628 -15.29 2.96 20.49
C GLN A 628 -15.29 3.27 19.00
N TRP A 629 -14.12 3.17 18.34
CA TRP A 629 -13.98 3.40 16.91
C TRP A 629 -14.67 2.32 16.06
N ILE A 630 -14.60 1.04 16.45
CA ILE A 630 -15.35 -0.04 15.77
C ILE A 630 -16.86 0.15 15.95
N LYS A 631 -17.32 0.54 17.15
CA LYS A 631 -18.73 0.88 17.39
C LYS A 631 -19.19 2.07 16.53
N LEU A 632 -18.36 3.11 16.41
CA LEU A 632 -18.62 4.23 15.49
C LEU A 632 -18.72 3.74 14.04
N ALA A 633 -17.77 2.92 13.57
CA ALA A 633 -17.78 2.36 12.22
C ALA A 633 -19.07 1.60 11.92
N LYS A 634 -19.56 0.80 12.87
CA LYS A 634 -20.85 0.11 12.81
C LYS A 634 -22.04 1.09 12.77
N GLU A 635 -22.06 2.07 13.66
CA GLU A 635 -23.14 3.08 13.76
C GLU A 635 -23.29 3.91 12.49
N VAL A 636 -22.17 4.26 11.83
CA VAL A 636 -22.17 5.01 10.55
C VAL A 636 -22.19 4.10 9.31
N GLN A 637 -22.30 2.78 9.49
CA GLN A 637 -22.30 1.77 8.42
C GLN A 637 -21.05 1.85 7.51
N ALA A 638 -19.89 2.15 8.08
CA ALA A 638 -18.63 2.29 7.36
C ALA A 638 -18.03 0.93 6.96
N THR A 639 -17.32 0.92 5.83
CA THR A 639 -16.40 -0.15 5.46
C THR A 639 -14.98 0.21 5.91
N VAL A 640 -14.28 -0.70 6.57
CA VAL A 640 -12.91 -0.48 7.05
C VAL A 640 -11.90 -0.97 6.01
N PHE A 641 -11.16 -0.05 5.40
CA PHE A 641 -9.99 -0.41 4.62
C PHE A 641 -8.81 -0.62 5.58
N ILE A 642 -8.31 -1.85 5.68
CA ILE A 642 -7.15 -2.18 6.52
C ILE A 642 -5.87 -1.93 5.73
N ALA A 643 -5.05 -1.00 6.22
CA ALA A 643 -3.69 -0.72 5.76
C ALA A 643 -2.68 -0.74 6.93
N VAL A 644 -3.04 -1.42 8.03
CA VAL A 644 -2.14 -1.72 9.17
C VAL A 644 -1.29 -2.93 8.80
N HIS A 645 0.03 -2.75 8.69
CA HIS A 645 0.97 -3.82 8.34
C HIS A 645 1.60 -4.46 9.57
N GLY A 646 1.68 -5.80 9.53
CA GLY A 646 2.17 -6.63 10.61
C GLY A 646 1.30 -6.60 11.89
N GLY A 647 1.64 -7.48 12.84
CA GLY A 647 0.96 -7.58 14.13
C GLY A 647 -0.57 -7.69 13.99
N ILE A 648 -1.31 -6.87 14.74
CA ILE A 648 -2.79 -6.97 14.77
C ILE A 648 -3.48 -6.71 13.44
N GLY A 649 -2.78 -6.11 12.45
CA GLY A 649 -3.29 -5.91 11.10
C GLY A 649 -3.30 -7.18 10.23
N GLU A 650 -2.43 -8.15 10.54
CA GLU A 650 -2.21 -9.34 9.71
C GLU A 650 -2.29 -10.67 10.46
N ASP A 651 -2.27 -10.68 11.80
CA ASP A 651 -2.41 -11.89 12.61
C ASP A 651 -3.87 -12.36 12.81
N GLY A 652 -4.84 -11.58 12.32
CA GLY A 652 -6.27 -11.82 12.44
C GLY A 652 -6.95 -11.11 13.62
N THR A 653 -6.21 -10.37 14.46
CA THR A 653 -6.75 -9.71 15.67
C THR A 653 -7.70 -8.57 15.33
N LEU A 654 -7.30 -7.62 14.46
CA LEU A 654 -8.16 -6.50 14.04
C LEU A 654 -9.40 -7.02 13.29
N GLN A 655 -9.19 -7.99 12.40
CA GLN A 655 -10.25 -8.71 11.69
C GLN A 655 -11.27 -9.30 12.67
N SER A 656 -10.81 -9.97 13.74
CA SER A 656 -11.68 -10.60 14.72
C SER A 656 -12.48 -9.59 15.56
N LEU A 657 -11.95 -8.38 15.78
CA LEU A 657 -12.67 -7.30 16.46
C LEU A 657 -13.75 -6.67 15.56
N LEU A 658 -13.47 -6.54 14.26
CA LEU A 658 -14.41 -6.05 13.26
C LEU A 658 -15.54 -7.05 12.98
N ASP A 659 -15.21 -8.35 12.83
CA ASP A 659 -16.17 -9.45 12.69
C ASP A 659 -17.10 -9.57 13.90
N ALA A 660 -16.58 -9.39 15.12
CA ALA A 660 -17.39 -9.47 16.36
C ALA A 660 -18.50 -8.40 16.41
N GLU A 661 -18.29 -7.25 15.78
CA GLU A 661 -19.27 -6.17 15.69
C GLU A 661 -20.04 -6.16 14.34
N GLY A 662 -19.65 -6.97 13.36
CA GLY A 662 -20.26 -7.01 12.03
C GLY A 662 -19.93 -5.78 11.18
N VAL A 663 -18.69 -5.29 11.28
CA VAL A 663 -18.18 -4.18 10.46
C VAL A 663 -17.45 -4.75 9.25
N PRO A 664 -17.83 -4.41 8.00
CA PRO A 664 -17.20 -4.94 6.80
C PRO A 664 -15.81 -4.33 6.60
N TYR A 665 -14.86 -5.14 6.11
CA TYR A 665 -13.48 -4.71 5.94
C TYR A 665 -12.80 -5.34 4.72
N THR A 666 -11.68 -4.77 4.29
CA THR A 666 -10.90 -5.23 3.13
C THR A 666 -9.80 -6.21 3.50
N GLY A 667 -9.58 -7.23 2.66
CA GLY A 667 -8.52 -8.22 2.83
C GLY A 667 -9.00 -9.52 3.48
N PRO A 668 -8.09 -10.45 3.84
CA PRO A 668 -8.47 -11.80 4.26
C PRO A 668 -9.19 -11.90 5.62
N GLY A 669 -9.97 -12.97 5.78
CA GLY A 669 -10.62 -13.34 7.04
C GLY A 669 -9.65 -13.77 8.16
N VAL A 670 -10.09 -13.67 9.42
CA VAL A 670 -9.32 -14.00 10.65
C VAL A 670 -8.46 -15.27 10.54
N MET A 671 -9.04 -16.37 10.05
CA MET A 671 -8.35 -17.65 9.93
C MET A 671 -7.25 -17.64 8.85
N ALA A 672 -7.49 -16.95 7.74
CA ALA A 672 -6.54 -16.84 6.63
C ALA A 672 -5.35 -15.96 7.04
N SER A 673 -5.62 -14.78 7.61
CA SER A 673 -4.63 -13.90 8.26
C SER A 673 -3.74 -14.67 9.24
N LYS A 674 -4.35 -15.33 10.23
CA LYS A 674 -3.62 -16.12 11.24
C LYS A 674 -2.77 -17.25 10.65
N THR A 675 -3.24 -17.95 9.61
CA THR A 675 -2.47 -19.01 8.96
C THR A 675 -1.32 -18.45 8.13
N CYS A 676 -1.49 -17.31 7.44
CA CYS A 676 -0.46 -16.73 6.59
C CYS A 676 0.65 -16.03 7.38
N MET A 677 0.31 -15.39 8.50
CA MET A 677 1.29 -14.79 9.42
C MET A 677 2.25 -15.84 10.02
N ASP A 678 1.78 -17.07 10.21
CA ASP A 678 2.60 -18.22 10.62
C ASP A 678 3.13 -18.96 9.38
N LYS A 679 4.39 -18.66 9.02
CA LYS A 679 5.05 -19.25 7.85
C LYS A 679 5.16 -20.80 7.93
N VAL A 680 5.02 -21.41 9.11
CA VAL A 680 4.99 -22.88 9.28
C VAL A 680 3.59 -23.42 8.96
N ALA A 681 2.55 -22.81 9.55
CA ALA A 681 1.16 -23.15 9.29
C ALA A 681 0.78 -22.98 7.81
N THR A 682 1.31 -21.94 7.15
CA THR A 682 1.17 -21.72 5.71
C THR A 682 1.65 -22.92 4.90
N SER A 683 2.87 -23.43 5.16
CA SER A 683 3.38 -24.59 4.42
C SER A 683 2.59 -25.86 4.72
N LEU A 684 2.28 -26.15 5.99
CA LEU A 684 1.46 -27.30 6.36
C LEU A 684 0.06 -27.29 5.70
N ALA A 685 -0.51 -26.11 5.44
CA ALA A 685 -1.76 -25.97 4.69
C ALA A 685 -1.60 -26.29 3.19
N LEU A 686 -0.41 -26.12 2.62
CA LEU A 686 -0.11 -26.27 1.19
C LEU A 686 0.58 -27.60 0.81
N ASP A 687 1.21 -28.32 1.75
CA ASP A 687 2.03 -29.53 1.47
C ASP A 687 1.31 -30.60 0.61
N HIS A 688 -0.01 -30.70 0.73
CA HIS A 688 -0.85 -31.63 -0.04
C HIS A 688 -0.95 -31.29 -1.55
N LEU A 689 -0.53 -30.09 -1.95
CA LEU A 689 -0.50 -29.59 -3.33
C LEU A 689 0.85 -29.85 -4.04
N SER A 690 1.82 -30.46 -3.36
CA SER A 690 3.14 -30.83 -3.93
C SER A 690 3.04 -31.59 -5.25
N ASN A 691 2.11 -32.54 -5.37
CA ASN A 691 1.85 -33.30 -6.60
C ASN A 691 1.15 -32.48 -7.72
N LEU A 692 0.82 -31.22 -7.45
CA LEU A 692 0.16 -30.27 -8.36
C LEU A 692 1.08 -29.07 -8.69
N GLY A 693 2.39 -29.17 -8.46
CA GLY A 693 3.37 -28.12 -8.81
C GLY A 693 3.44 -26.95 -7.82
N VAL A 694 2.81 -27.07 -6.64
CA VAL A 694 2.91 -26.10 -5.54
C VAL A 694 3.78 -26.71 -4.44
N LEU A 695 4.99 -26.17 -4.28
CA LEU A 695 6.01 -26.66 -3.37
C LEU A 695 6.18 -25.73 -2.16
N THR A 696 6.66 -26.29 -1.05
CA THR A 696 6.95 -25.61 0.21
C THR A 696 8.40 -25.85 0.62
N ILE A 697 9.04 -24.87 1.26
CA ILE A 697 10.42 -25.02 1.73
C ILE A 697 10.42 -25.78 3.07
N ASN A 698 11.23 -26.85 3.15
CA ASN A 698 11.47 -27.58 4.40
C ASN A 698 12.11 -26.66 5.45
N LYS A 699 11.63 -26.71 6.69
CA LYS A 699 12.03 -25.77 7.74
C LYS A 699 12.11 -26.41 9.13
N ASP A 700 13.04 -25.92 9.95
CA ASP A 700 13.21 -26.26 11.37
C ASP A 700 13.01 -24.98 12.19
N VAL A 701 12.34 -25.06 13.35
CA VAL A 701 12.01 -23.90 14.19
C VAL A 701 12.72 -24.04 15.52
N ARG A 702 13.39 -22.98 15.96
CA ARG A 702 14.06 -22.90 17.27
C ARG A 702 13.54 -21.72 18.07
N THR A 703 13.43 -21.91 19.38
CA THR A 703 13.22 -20.77 20.28
C THR A 703 14.53 -20.02 20.49
N LYS A 704 14.47 -18.73 20.87
CA LYS A 704 15.64 -17.97 21.33
C LYS A 704 16.35 -18.71 22.47
N GLU A 705 15.61 -19.33 23.39
CA GLU A 705 16.19 -20.08 24.50
C GLU A 705 17.00 -21.31 24.05
N ASP A 706 16.52 -22.06 23.06
CA ASP A 706 17.24 -23.24 22.54
C ASP A 706 18.56 -22.84 21.88
N LEU A 707 18.55 -21.73 21.13
CA LEU A 707 19.74 -21.19 20.46
C LEU A 707 20.80 -20.69 21.45
N LEU A 708 20.39 -20.17 22.61
CA LEU A 708 21.29 -19.69 23.66
C LEU A 708 21.80 -20.80 24.60
N ARG A 709 21.07 -21.92 24.70
CA ARG A 709 21.42 -23.05 25.60
C ARG A 709 22.41 -24.04 25.00
N MET A 710 22.47 -24.16 23.67
CA MET A 710 23.29 -25.17 22.98
C MET A 710 24.51 -24.55 22.29
N PRO A 711 25.65 -25.26 22.18
CA PRO A 711 26.77 -24.83 21.34
C PRO A 711 26.33 -24.67 19.88
N THR A 712 26.74 -23.56 19.25
CA THR A 712 26.39 -23.25 17.85
C THR A 712 26.88 -24.30 16.85
N VAL A 713 27.98 -25.00 17.16
CA VAL A 713 28.48 -26.16 16.40
C VAL A 713 27.44 -27.28 16.34
N ASP A 714 26.84 -27.63 17.47
CA ASP A 714 25.87 -28.72 17.57
C ASP A 714 24.55 -28.33 16.88
N ILE A 715 24.13 -27.06 17.04
CA ILE A 715 22.96 -26.50 16.35
C ILE A 715 23.18 -26.54 14.82
N TRP A 716 24.34 -26.08 14.34
CA TRP A 716 24.67 -26.05 12.91
C TRP A 716 24.67 -27.47 12.28
N GLN A 717 25.29 -28.44 12.96
CA GLN A 717 25.33 -29.83 12.49
C GLN A 717 23.93 -30.48 12.47
N ASP A 718 23.10 -30.24 13.49
CA ASP A 718 21.73 -30.75 13.55
C ASP A 718 20.84 -30.13 12.46
N LEU A 719 20.91 -28.80 12.27
CA LEU A 719 20.15 -28.08 11.23
C LEU A 719 20.54 -28.52 9.81
N THR A 720 21.84 -28.51 9.47
CA THR A 720 22.32 -28.89 8.13
C THR A 720 22.04 -30.36 7.81
N SER A 721 22.11 -31.25 8.80
CA SER A 721 21.74 -32.66 8.67
C SER A 721 20.24 -32.87 8.42
N LYS A 722 19.38 -32.20 9.21
CA LYS A 722 17.91 -32.27 9.08
C LYS A 722 17.40 -31.69 7.76
N LEU A 723 17.88 -30.49 7.42
CA LEU A 723 17.44 -29.73 6.26
C LEU A 723 18.16 -30.15 4.96
N ARG A 724 19.24 -30.95 5.07
CA ARG A 724 20.04 -31.53 3.98
C ARG A 724 20.63 -30.46 3.05
N CYS A 725 21.23 -29.43 3.64
CA CYS A 725 21.77 -28.28 2.93
C CYS A 725 23.07 -27.78 3.58
N GLU A 726 23.95 -27.19 2.77
CA GLU A 726 25.22 -26.59 3.23
C GLU A 726 25.09 -25.11 3.58
N THR A 727 23.98 -24.47 3.21
CA THR A 727 23.69 -23.05 3.46
C THR A 727 22.26 -22.91 3.98
N LEU A 728 22.08 -22.09 5.01
CA LEU A 728 20.80 -21.83 5.65
C LEU A 728 20.37 -20.38 5.43
N CYS A 729 19.07 -20.16 5.31
CA CYS A 729 18.42 -18.89 5.59
C CYS A 729 17.84 -18.94 7.01
N VAL A 730 18.10 -17.92 7.82
CA VAL A 730 17.42 -17.71 9.10
C VAL A 730 16.49 -16.50 8.98
N LYS A 731 15.28 -16.59 9.54
CA LYS A 731 14.29 -15.50 9.58
C LYS A 731 13.35 -15.62 10.79
N PRO A 732 12.76 -14.53 11.30
CA PRO A 732 11.75 -14.60 12.36
C PRO A 732 10.50 -15.38 11.93
N ALA A 733 9.89 -16.11 12.88
CA ALA A 733 8.71 -16.92 12.60
C ALA A 733 7.43 -16.10 12.37
N ARG A 734 7.30 -14.94 13.02
CA ARG A 734 6.07 -14.14 13.11
C ARG A 734 6.23 -12.64 12.83
N ASP A 735 7.43 -12.20 12.43
CA ASP A 735 7.67 -10.83 12.00
C ASP A 735 7.69 -10.70 10.47
N GLY A 736 7.63 -9.45 10.01
CA GLY A 736 7.56 -9.06 8.60
C GLY A 736 8.78 -9.42 7.75
N CYS A 737 8.71 -9.06 6.48
CA CYS A 737 9.34 -9.80 5.37
C CYS A 737 10.87 -9.65 5.20
N SER A 738 11.53 -8.80 5.99
CA SER A 738 12.97 -8.47 5.83
C SER A 738 13.75 -8.23 7.11
N THR A 739 13.11 -8.02 8.27
CA THR A 739 13.83 -7.81 9.54
C THR A 739 14.35 -9.15 10.07
N GLY A 740 15.63 -9.24 10.42
CA GLY A 740 16.29 -10.43 10.96
C GLY A 740 16.54 -11.53 9.92
N VAL A 741 16.46 -11.25 8.62
CA VAL A 741 16.71 -12.27 7.58
C VAL A 741 18.21 -12.33 7.26
N ALA A 742 18.83 -13.51 7.34
CA ALA A 742 20.26 -13.67 7.06
C ALA A 742 20.59 -14.99 6.33
N ARG A 743 21.60 -14.95 5.45
CA ARG A 743 22.25 -16.12 4.85
C ARG A 743 23.39 -16.57 5.76
N LEU A 744 23.33 -17.81 6.24
CA LEU A 744 24.37 -18.43 7.06
C LEU A 744 25.03 -19.55 6.24
N CYS A 745 26.35 -19.54 6.11
CA CYS A 745 27.11 -20.54 5.36
C CYS A 745 28.04 -21.39 6.24
N CYS A 746 28.25 -20.99 7.51
CA CYS A 746 29.04 -21.77 8.47
C CYS A 746 28.59 -21.54 9.93
N THR A 747 29.19 -22.28 10.85
CA THR A 747 28.94 -22.19 12.30
C THR A 747 29.27 -20.80 12.85
N GLU A 748 30.29 -20.14 12.31
CA GLU A 748 30.73 -18.81 12.71
C GLU A 748 29.63 -17.76 12.42
N ASP A 749 28.95 -17.86 11.27
CA ASP A 749 27.82 -17.00 10.91
C ASP A 749 26.66 -17.15 11.91
N LEU A 750 26.30 -18.39 12.22
CA LEU A 750 25.29 -18.69 13.24
C LEU A 750 25.69 -18.12 14.61
N SER A 751 26.98 -18.13 14.94
CA SER A 751 27.50 -17.60 16.21
C SER A 751 27.43 -16.07 16.27
N VAL A 752 27.68 -15.37 15.16
CA VAL A 752 27.47 -13.91 15.04
C VAL A 752 25.99 -13.58 15.19
N TYR A 753 25.11 -14.32 14.51
CA TYR A 753 23.66 -14.09 14.55
C TYR A 753 23.05 -14.36 15.94
N VAL A 754 23.42 -15.49 16.58
CA VAL A 754 22.96 -15.82 17.95
C VAL A 754 23.45 -14.80 18.97
N LYS A 755 24.70 -14.33 18.85
CA LYS A 755 25.21 -13.26 19.71
C LYS A 755 24.42 -11.96 19.53
N ALA A 756 24.07 -11.58 18.30
CA ALA A 756 23.26 -10.38 18.04
C ALA A 756 21.87 -10.46 18.69
N LEU A 757 21.26 -11.65 18.76
CA LEU A 757 19.99 -11.88 19.48
C LEU A 757 20.15 -11.77 21.01
N ASP A 758 21.28 -12.22 21.57
CA ASP A 758 21.57 -12.18 23.00
C ASP A 758 21.83 -10.74 23.47
N ASP A 759 22.77 -10.06 22.81
CA ASP A 759 23.13 -8.65 22.99
C ASP A 759 21.97 -7.69 22.64
N CYS A 760 20.85 -8.20 22.11
CA CYS A 760 19.67 -7.44 21.65
C CYS A 760 20.04 -6.30 20.70
N LEU A 761 21.00 -6.55 19.80
CA LEU A 761 21.47 -5.57 18.83
C LEU A 761 20.33 -5.19 17.88
N LEU A 762 20.15 -3.90 17.62
CA LEU A 762 19.19 -3.41 16.63
C LEU A 762 19.60 -3.77 15.19
N ARG A 763 20.90 -3.96 14.94
CA ARG A 763 21.50 -4.14 13.60
C ARG A 763 22.77 -5.00 13.66
N ILE A 764 22.96 -5.88 12.68
CA ILE A 764 24.23 -6.55 12.38
C ILE A 764 24.97 -5.75 11.29
N PRO A 765 26.23 -5.32 11.50
CA PRO A 765 26.97 -4.53 10.52
C PRO A 765 27.21 -5.28 9.20
N PRO A 766 27.35 -4.59 8.06
CA PRO A 766 27.69 -5.20 6.76
C PRO A 766 28.95 -6.06 6.83
N ASN A 767 28.96 -7.19 6.11
CA ASN A 767 30.09 -8.12 6.02
C ASN A 767 30.61 -8.65 7.38
N SER A 768 29.73 -8.80 8.37
CA SER A 768 30.00 -9.50 9.64
C SER A 768 29.87 -11.02 9.53
N LEU A 769 29.23 -11.52 8.47
CA LEU A 769 29.09 -12.95 8.12
C LEU A 769 30.05 -13.33 6.97
N SER A 770 30.24 -14.61 6.75
CA SER A 770 31.21 -15.21 5.81
C SER A 770 30.96 -14.90 4.33
N LYS A 771 29.71 -14.57 3.97
CA LYS A 771 29.32 -14.05 2.66
C LYS A 771 29.13 -12.53 2.74
N ALA A 772 29.45 -11.83 1.65
CA ALA A 772 29.24 -10.40 1.56
C ALA A 772 27.75 -10.07 1.73
N HIS A 773 27.43 -9.14 2.63
CA HIS A 773 26.04 -8.77 2.94
C HIS A 773 25.94 -7.31 3.37
N GLY A 774 24.80 -6.68 3.07
CA GLY A 774 24.44 -5.35 3.57
C GLY A 774 24.16 -5.35 5.07
N MET A 775 23.78 -4.20 5.62
CA MET A 775 23.39 -4.11 7.03
C MET A 775 22.10 -4.90 7.26
N ILE A 776 22.06 -5.76 8.28
CA ILE A 776 20.86 -6.54 8.62
C ILE A 776 20.18 -5.87 9.82
N GLU A 777 18.97 -5.35 9.65
CA GLU A 777 18.16 -4.87 10.77
C GLU A 777 17.58 -6.05 11.55
N MET A 778 17.62 -6.00 12.88
CA MET A 778 17.16 -7.07 13.77
C MET A 778 15.85 -6.66 14.47
N PRO A 779 14.92 -7.59 14.76
CA PRO A 779 13.69 -7.25 15.46
C PRO A 779 13.97 -6.80 16.90
N ASN A 780 13.23 -5.79 17.37
CA ASN A 780 13.30 -5.31 18.74
C ASN A 780 11.86 -5.18 19.31
N PRO A 781 11.48 -5.97 20.34
CA PRO A 781 12.30 -6.98 21.02
C PRO A 781 12.70 -8.15 20.09
N PRO A 782 13.79 -8.88 20.40
CA PRO A 782 14.20 -10.05 19.61
C PRO A 782 13.10 -11.13 19.55
N PRO A 783 12.97 -11.85 18.43
CA PRO A 783 11.87 -12.80 18.23
C PRO A 783 12.01 -14.01 19.14
N GLU A 784 10.89 -14.49 19.70
CA GLU A 784 10.87 -15.71 20.51
C GLU A 784 11.22 -16.97 19.71
N CYS A 785 10.84 -17.00 18.42
CA CYS A 785 10.99 -18.15 17.52
C CYS A 785 11.59 -17.74 16.17
N LEU A 786 12.56 -18.52 15.72
CA LEU A 786 13.27 -18.34 14.45
C LEU A 786 13.09 -19.59 13.58
N ILE A 787 12.95 -19.36 12.28
CA ILE A 787 12.85 -20.38 11.24
C ILE A 787 14.21 -20.50 10.56
N PHE A 788 14.68 -21.73 10.42
CA PHE A 788 15.82 -22.11 9.60
C PHE A 788 15.34 -22.93 8.42
N GLU A 789 15.78 -22.58 7.21
CA GLU A 789 15.41 -23.25 5.96
C GLU A 789 16.61 -23.31 5.00
N PRO A 790 16.67 -24.25 4.03
CA PRO A 790 17.68 -24.23 2.98
C PRO A 790 17.66 -22.92 2.21
N PHE A 791 18.83 -22.30 2.02
CA PHE A 791 18.94 -21.15 1.13
C PHE A 791 18.77 -21.60 -0.33
N ILE A 792 17.78 -21.03 -1.04
CA ILE A 792 17.49 -21.36 -2.43
C ILE A 792 18.31 -20.46 -3.36
N GLU A 793 19.25 -21.04 -4.11
CA GLU A 793 20.00 -20.30 -5.13
C GLU A 793 19.13 -20.04 -6.37
N THR A 794 18.76 -18.78 -6.55
CA THR A 794 18.05 -18.28 -7.74
C THR A 794 19.03 -17.82 -8.81
N ASP A 795 18.60 -17.83 -10.07
CA ASP A 795 19.40 -17.24 -11.14
C ASP A 795 19.44 -15.71 -11.01
N GLU A 796 20.66 -15.16 -10.91
CA GLU A 796 20.86 -13.71 -11.05
C GLU A 796 20.39 -13.23 -12.43
N ILE A 797 19.58 -12.18 -12.41
CA ILE A 797 19.21 -11.38 -13.57
C ILE A 797 19.95 -10.07 -13.43
N ILE A 798 20.75 -9.70 -14.43
CA ILE A 798 21.54 -8.47 -14.42
C ILE A 798 21.07 -7.60 -15.59
N VAL A 799 20.68 -6.36 -15.28
CA VAL A 799 20.40 -5.33 -16.29
C VAL A 799 21.64 -4.42 -16.38
N SER A 800 22.39 -4.51 -17.48
CA SER A 800 23.56 -3.65 -17.69
C SER A 800 23.18 -2.34 -18.39
N SER A 801 23.49 -1.21 -17.77
CA SER A 801 23.62 0.09 -18.45
C SER A 801 24.90 0.13 -19.31
N LYS A 802 24.87 0.89 -20.40
CA LYS A 802 25.75 0.70 -21.57
C LYS A 802 27.21 1.10 -21.33
N SER A 803 28.12 0.35 -21.94
CA SER A 803 29.42 0.88 -22.36
C SER A 803 29.31 1.48 -23.78
N THR A 804 30.19 2.42 -24.10
CA THR A 804 29.98 3.54 -25.04
C THR A 804 29.80 3.25 -26.55
N ASN A 805 29.47 2.02 -27.02
CA ASN A 805 29.42 1.72 -28.46
C ASN A 805 28.39 0.69 -28.98
N GLU A 806 27.43 0.19 -28.18
CA GLU A 806 26.36 -0.70 -28.68
C GLU A 806 24.95 -0.23 -28.28
N TYR A 807 23.99 -0.32 -29.22
CA TYR A 807 22.61 0.15 -29.05
C TYR A 807 21.71 -0.90 -28.37
N GLY A 808 21.58 -0.79 -27.04
CA GLY A 808 20.47 -1.39 -26.26
C GLY A 808 20.84 -1.75 -24.82
N HIS A 809 19.88 -1.73 -23.89
CA HIS A 809 20.05 -2.31 -22.56
C HIS A 809 19.99 -3.84 -22.63
N GLN A 810 21.11 -4.52 -22.36
CA GLN A 810 21.15 -5.98 -22.39
C GLN A 810 20.75 -6.58 -21.04
N LEU A 811 19.58 -7.22 -20.99
CA LEU A 811 19.21 -8.12 -19.90
C LEU A 811 20.01 -9.42 -20.02
N ARG A 812 20.84 -9.70 -19.02
CA ARG A 812 21.65 -10.93 -18.95
C ARG A 812 21.11 -11.84 -17.87
N TRP A 813 20.56 -12.97 -18.30
CA TRP A 813 20.16 -14.09 -17.46
C TRP A 813 20.92 -15.34 -17.92
N LYS A 814 21.54 -16.08 -16.99
CA LYS A 814 22.37 -17.25 -17.32
C LYS A 814 21.59 -18.57 -17.29
N GLY A 815 20.47 -18.63 -16.57
CA GLY A 815 19.58 -19.79 -16.57
C GLY A 815 20.19 -21.07 -16.01
N HIS A 816 21.03 -20.99 -14.97
CA HIS A 816 21.67 -22.16 -14.35
C HIS A 816 20.73 -22.93 -13.42
N SER A 817 20.06 -22.24 -12.49
CA SER A 817 19.14 -22.89 -11.54
C SER A 817 17.76 -23.13 -12.14
N ARG A 818 17.37 -22.33 -13.16
CA ARG A 818 16.01 -22.28 -13.73
C ARG A 818 14.95 -21.78 -12.76
N TRP A 819 15.34 -21.26 -11.59
CA TRP A 819 14.45 -20.67 -10.59
C TRP A 819 14.69 -19.16 -10.48
N VAL A 820 13.61 -18.39 -10.53
CA VAL A 820 13.62 -16.94 -10.37
C VAL A 820 12.64 -16.51 -9.28
N GLU A 821 13.01 -15.46 -8.53
CA GLU A 821 12.15 -14.86 -7.51
C GLU A 821 11.06 -14.02 -8.18
N VAL A 822 9.79 -14.29 -7.82
CA VAL A 822 8.62 -13.56 -8.29
C VAL A 822 7.74 -13.11 -7.14
N THR A 823 7.16 -11.93 -7.32
CA THR A 823 6.08 -11.42 -6.48
C THR A 823 4.79 -11.42 -7.29
N VAL A 824 3.67 -11.89 -6.72
CA VAL A 824 2.39 -11.99 -7.42
C VAL A 824 1.25 -11.50 -6.52
N GLY A 825 0.57 -10.44 -6.94
CA GLY A 825 -0.68 -9.99 -6.35
C GLY A 825 -1.82 -10.95 -6.67
N VAL A 826 -2.67 -11.22 -5.68
CA VAL A 826 -3.92 -11.96 -5.86
C VAL A 826 -5.10 -11.12 -5.42
N VAL A 827 -6.17 -11.09 -6.19
CA VAL A 827 -7.37 -10.26 -5.96
C VAL A 827 -8.63 -11.07 -6.28
N GLY A 828 -9.66 -10.98 -5.44
CA GLY A 828 -10.94 -11.64 -5.71
C GLY A 828 -11.77 -11.94 -4.46
N LYS A 829 -12.76 -12.82 -4.63
CA LYS A 829 -13.60 -13.34 -3.53
C LYS A 829 -13.05 -14.69 -3.08
N ARG A 830 -13.33 -15.06 -1.83
CA ARG A 830 -12.96 -16.38 -1.28
C ARG A 830 -13.41 -17.52 -2.19
N GLY A 831 -12.47 -18.39 -2.57
CA GLY A 831 -12.71 -19.50 -3.50
C GLY A 831 -12.79 -19.10 -4.98
N SER A 832 -12.54 -17.83 -5.32
CA SER A 832 -12.41 -17.30 -6.68
C SER A 832 -11.34 -16.19 -6.74
N MET A 833 -10.23 -16.36 -6.01
CA MET A 833 -9.05 -15.50 -6.11
C MET A 833 -8.39 -15.66 -7.48
N ARG A 834 -8.05 -14.53 -8.11
CA ARG A 834 -7.30 -14.43 -9.37
C ARG A 834 -5.90 -13.90 -9.12
N SER A 835 -4.91 -14.41 -9.85
CA SER A 835 -3.58 -13.80 -9.89
C SER A 835 -3.55 -12.64 -10.89
N LEU A 836 -2.89 -11.55 -10.49
CA LEU A 836 -2.40 -10.56 -11.44
C LEU A 836 -1.15 -11.11 -12.14
N SER A 837 -0.72 -10.44 -13.20
CA SER A 837 0.50 -10.75 -13.92
C SER A 837 1.72 -10.74 -12.98
N PRO A 838 2.51 -11.84 -12.87
CA PRO A 838 3.69 -11.89 -12.01
C PRO A 838 4.73 -10.80 -12.31
N SER A 839 5.50 -10.42 -11.29
CA SER A 839 6.66 -9.53 -11.43
C SER A 839 7.93 -10.26 -11.04
N VAL A 840 8.97 -10.16 -11.85
CA VAL A 840 10.32 -10.61 -11.50
C VAL A 840 11.11 -9.43 -10.95
N THR A 841 11.64 -9.60 -9.73
CA THR A 841 12.44 -8.59 -9.04
C THR A 841 13.92 -8.76 -9.39
N VAL A 842 14.52 -7.73 -10.00
CA VAL A 842 15.95 -7.70 -10.32
C VAL A 842 16.71 -7.09 -9.13
N LYS A 843 17.66 -7.84 -8.58
CA LYS A 843 18.53 -7.40 -7.47
C LYS A 843 19.56 -6.39 -7.97
N GLU A 844 19.78 -5.31 -7.22
CA GLU A 844 20.77 -4.28 -7.56
C GLU A 844 22.15 -4.61 -6.98
N SER A 845 22.20 -5.17 -5.77
CA SER A 845 23.40 -5.82 -5.22
C SER A 845 23.09 -6.78 -4.05
N GLY A 846 23.82 -7.90 -3.94
CA GLY A 846 23.75 -8.81 -2.80
C GLY A 846 22.76 -9.98 -2.92
N ASP A 847 22.84 -10.91 -1.94
CA ASP A 847 22.11 -12.19 -1.98
C ASP A 847 20.61 -12.07 -1.61
N ILE A 848 20.26 -11.14 -0.71
CA ILE A 848 18.93 -10.99 -0.08
C ILE A 848 18.44 -9.55 -0.25
N LEU A 849 17.19 -9.38 -0.67
CA LEU A 849 16.53 -8.07 -0.78
C LEU A 849 16.33 -7.42 0.60
N SER A 850 16.86 -6.20 0.77
CA SER A 850 16.67 -5.33 1.93
C SER A 850 15.20 -4.91 2.13
N LEU A 851 14.88 -4.34 3.29
CA LEU A 851 13.54 -3.79 3.56
C LEU A 851 13.29 -2.55 2.68
N GLU A 852 14.34 -1.77 2.43
CA GLU A 852 14.37 -0.69 1.46
C GLU A 852 14.01 -1.20 0.04
N GLU A 853 14.70 -2.21 -0.48
CA GLU A 853 14.40 -2.83 -1.80
C GLU A 853 13.00 -3.44 -1.94
N LYS A 854 12.39 -3.91 -0.84
CA LYS A 854 11.03 -4.50 -0.90
C LYS A 854 9.89 -3.49 -0.75
N PHE A 855 10.12 -2.32 -0.15
CA PHE A 855 9.03 -1.42 0.29
C PHE A 855 9.23 0.07 0.00
N GLN A 856 10.46 0.54 -0.25
CA GLN A 856 10.72 1.93 -0.64
C GLN A 856 10.82 2.03 -2.16
N GLY A 857 10.08 2.97 -2.75
CA GLY A 857 10.25 3.28 -4.17
C GLY A 857 11.64 3.86 -4.42
N GLY A 858 12.41 3.23 -5.31
CA GLY A 858 13.76 3.69 -5.65
C GLY A 858 14.85 2.61 -5.73
N THR A 859 14.59 1.37 -5.31
CA THR A 859 15.57 0.27 -5.34
C THR A 859 14.99 -1.01 -5.95
N GLY A 860 15.76 -1.67 -6.82
CA GLY A 860 15.34 -2.86 -7.59
C GLY A 860 14.45 -2.57 -8.82
N ILE A 861 14.63 -3.36 -9.90
CA ILE A 861 13.84 -3.25 -11.16
C ILE A 861 12.72 -4.30 -11.15
N ASN A 862 11.47 -3.88 -11.37
CA ASN A 862 10.29 -4.76 -11.38
C ASN A 862 9.82 -5.05 -12.81
N LEU A 863 10.24 -6.20 -13.35
CA LEU A 863 9.91 -6.65 -14.70
C LEU A 863 8.51 -7.28 -14.70
N THR A 864 7.53 -6.56 -15.26
CA THR A 864 6.10 -6.90 -15.19
C THR A 864 5.42 -6.64 -16.54
N PRO A 865 4.83 -7.66 -17.20
CA PRO A 865 4.99 -9.08 -16.92
C PRO A 865 6.46 -9.53 -17.11
N PRO A 866 6.84 -10.76 -16.72
CA PRO A 866 8.21 -11.23 -16.88
C PRO A 866 8.57 -11.35 -18.37
N PRO A 867 9.79 -10.97 -18.80
CA PRO A 867 10.16 -11.05 -20.22
C PRO A 867 10.14 -12.49 -20.74
N LEU A 868 9.70 -12.65 -22.00
CA LEU A 868 9.69 -13.94 -22.71
C LEU A 868 11.07 -14.62 -22.81
N SER A 869 12.15 -13.85 -22.66
CA SER A 869 13.52 -14.35 -22.60
C SER A 869 13.86 -15.05 -21.27
N ILE A 870 13.04 -14.86 -20.23
CA ILE A 870 13.19 -15.49 -18.91
C ILE A 870 12.11 -16.56 -18.71
N ILE A 871 10.82 -16.17 -18.77
CA ILE A 871 9.68 -17.08 -18.53
C ILE A 871 8.83 -17.17 -19.80
N SER A 872 8.56 -18.38 -20.26
CA SER A 872 7.64 -18.60 -21.39
C SER A 872 6.18 -18.31 -21.01
N ASN A 873 5.35 -17.86 -21.96
CA ASN A 873 3.91 -17.64 -21.72
C ASN A 873 3.21 -18.87 -21.12
N GLU A 874 3.60 -20.09 -21.51
CA GLU A 874 3.03 -21.32 -20.97
C GLU A 874 3.43 -21.55 -19.50
N ALA A 875 4.69 -21.30 -19.14
CA ALA A 875 5.16 -21.39 -17.76
C ALA A 875 4.56 -20.28 -16.88
N LEU A 876 4.36 -19.09 -17.45
CA LEU A 876 3.74 -17.94 -16.79
C LEU A 876 2.25 -18.19 -16.46
N GLU A 877 1.47 -18.75 -17.40
CA GLU A 877 0.08 -19.10 -17.13
C GLU A 877 -0.04 -20.31 -16.19
N ARG A 878 0.89 -21.28 -16.24
CA ARG A 878 0.98 -22.36 -15.23
C ARG A 878 1.28 -21.80 -13.83
N SER A 879 2.26 -20.91 -13.67
CA SER A 879 2.57 -20.32 -12.37
C SER A 879 1.43 -19.44 -11.84
N LYS A 880 0.77 -18.65 -12.70
CA LYS A 880 -0.47 -17.94 -12.36
C LYS A 880 -1.56 -18.86 -11.82
N HIS A 881 -1.77 -20.04 -12.43
CA HIS A 881 -2.73 -21.02 -11.95
C HIS A 881 -2.33 -21.65 -10.60
N HIS A 882 -1.04 -21.96 -10.40
CA HIS A 882 -0.53 -22.45 -9.12
C HIS A 882 -0.69 -21.39 -8.01
N ILE A 883 -0.45 -20.11 -8.30
CA ILE A 883 -0.68 -18.98 -7.37
C ILE A 883 -2.17 -18.83 -7.03
N GLU A 884 -3.08 -18.95 -8.01
CA GLU A 884 -4.54 -19.02 -7.75
C GLU A 884 -4.89 -20.20 -6.83
N LEU A 885 -4.31 -21.38 -7.07
CA LEU A 885 -4.53 -22.57 -6.25
C LEU A 885 -4.06 -22.38 -4.80
N ILE A 886 -2.88 -21.76 -4.59
CA ILE A 886 -2.37 -21.38 -3.27
C ILE A 886 -3.36 -20.44 -2.57
N ALA A 887 -3.72 -19.33 -3.23
CA ALA A 887 -4.60 -18.30 -2.65
C ALA A 887 -5.97 -18.84 -2.23
N ASN A 888 -6.58 -19.68 -3.09
CA ASN A 888 -7.87 -20.28 -2.81
C ASN A 888 -7.79 -21.39 -1.73
N THR A 889 -6.67 -22.11 -1.63
CA THR A 889 -6.43 -23.13 -0.59
C THR A 889 -6.25 -22.50 0.79
N LEU A 890 -5.51 -21.39 0.87
CA LEU A 890 -5.35 -20.57 2.09
C LEU A 890 -6.61 -19.75 2.44
N GLN A 891 -7.65 -19.82 1.59
CA GLN A 891 -8.93 -19.13 1.78
C GLN A 891 -8.80 -17.60 1.82
N LEU A 892 -7.84 -17.05 1.07
CA LEU A 892 -7.67 -15.60 0.91
C LEU A 892 -8.90 -14.98 0.24
N GLU A 893 -9.14 -13.70 0.54
CA GLU A 893 -10.21 -12.89 -0.06
C GLU A 893 -9.84 -11.40 -0.04
N GLY A 894 -10.50 -10.60 -0.87
CA GLY A 894 -10.12 -9.21 -1.09
C GLY A 894 -8.84 -9.13 -1.92
N PHE A 895 -7.70 -9.00 -1.25
CA PHE A 895 -6.38 -8.95 -1.86
C PHE A 895 -5.31 -9.56 -0.95
N SER A 896 -4.21 -10.00 -1.54
CA SER A 896 -2.97 -10.41 -0.86
C SER A 896 -1.79 -10.36 -1.84
N ARG A 897 -0.56 -10.50 -1.34
CA ARG A 897 0.66 -10.66 -2.15
C ARG A 897 1.29 -12.00 -1.81
N ILE A 898 1.64 -12.78 -2.82
CA ILE A 898 2.34 -14.06 -2.65
C ILE A 898 3.73 -13.89 -3.24
N ASP A 899 4.75 -14.13 -2.43
CA ASP A 899 6.14 -14.08 -2.82
C ASP A 899 6.65 -15.53 -2.94
N ALA A 900 7.25 -15.88 -4.07
CA ALA A 900 7.58 -17.25 -4.43
C ALA A 900 8.78 -17.34 -5.38
N PHE A 901 9.42 -18.51 -5.43
CA PHE A 901 10.29 -18.85 -6.55
C PHE A 901 9.47 -19.58 -7.62
N VAL A 902 9.66 -19.24 -8.89
CA VAL A 902 9.05 -19.92 -10.04
C VAL A 902 10.10 -20.60 -10.87
N ASN A 903 9.84 -21.86 -11.23
CA ASN A 903 10.61 -22.54 -12.25
C ASN A 903 10.20 -22.03 -13.63
N VAL A 904 11.15 -21.47 -14.37
CA VAL A 904 10.92 -20.78 -15.66
C VAL A 904 10.41 -21.69 -16.79
N ASP A 905 10.64 -23.01 -16.68
CA ASP A 905 10.27 -24.00 -17.68
C ASP A 905 8.96 -24.72 -17.30
N SER A 906 8.88 -25.26 -16.09
CA SER A 906 7.70 -26.01 -15.64
C SER A 906 6.55 -25.11 -15.17
N GLY A 907 6.85 -23.90 -14.70
CA GLY A 907 5.88 -23.03 -14.03
C GLY A 907 5.52 -23.47 -12.61
N GLU A 908 6.25 -24.44 -12.05
CA GLU A 908 6.12 -24.83 -10.64
C GLU A 908 6.46 -23.66 -9.71
N VAL A 909 5.74 -23.58 -8.58
CA VAL A 909 5.82 -22.49 -7.61
C VAL A 909 6.31 -23.03 -6.28
N LEU A 910 7.41 -22.48 -5.77
CA LEU A 910 7.94 -22.74 -4.42
C LEU A 910 7.65 -21.53 -3.54
N VAL A 911 6.70 -21.65 -2.61
CA VAL A 911 6.18 -20.52 -1.82
C VAL A 911 7.19 -20.06 -0.77
N ILE A 912 7.50 -18.76 -0.75
CA ILE A 912 8.36 -18.12 0.25
C ILE A 912 7.50 -17.60 1.42
N GLU A 913 6.49 -16.78 1.10
CA GLU A 913 5.58 -16.17 2.08
C GLU A 913 4.27 -15.67 1.42
N VAL A 914 3.24 -15.47 2.25
CA VAL A 914 1.94 -14.90 1.84
C VAL A 914 1.64 -13.71 2.75
N ASN A 915 1.58 -12.53 2.15
CA ASN A 915 1.35 -11.25 2.82
C ASN A 915 -0.12 -10.86 2.67
N THR A 916 -0.83 -10.70 3.79
CA THR A 916 -2.30 -10.59 3.79
C THR A 916 -2.79 -9.15 3.74
N VAL A 917 -2.00 -8.21 4.26
CA VAL A 917 -2.16 -6.78 4.03
C VAL A 917 -0.83 -6.27 3.44
N PRO A 918 -0.55 -6.54 2.15
CA PRO A 918 0.71 -6.12 1.54
C PRO A 918 0.84 -4.59 1.47
N GLY A 919 2.08 -4.10 1.42
CA GLY A 919 2.39 -2.69 1.22
C GLY A 919 1.71 -2.09 -0.01
N MET A 920 0.99 -0.98 0.17
CA MET A 920 0.21 -0.27 -0.85
C MET A 920 0.73 1.15 -1.11
N THR A 921 2.06 1.33 -1.04
CA THR A 921 2.72 2.60 -1.38
C THR A 921 2.52 2.97 -2.86
N PRO A 922 2.73 4.23 -3.29
CA PRO A 922 2.51 4.65 -4.68
C PRO A 922 3.38 3.93 -5.73
N SER A 923 4.44 3.22 -5.31
CA SER A 923 5.34 2.40 -6.14
C SER A 923 5.18 0.89 -5.87
N THR A 924 4.11 0.46 -5.19
CA THR A 924 3.89 -0.97 -4.92
C THR A 924 3.77 -1.76 -6.21
N VAL A 925 4.42 -2.93 -6.24
CA VAL A 925 4.37 -3.87 -7.36
C VAL A 925 2.94 -4.22 -7.77
N LEU A 926 1.97 -4.22 -6.84
CA LEU A 926 0.56 -4.47 -7.14
C LEU A 926 -0.04 -3.47 -8.15
N ILE A 927 0.41 -2.20 -8.12
CA ILE A 927 0.00 -1.19 -9.10
C ILE A 927 0.62 -1.48 -10.48
N HIS A 928 1.89 -1.90 -10.53
CA HIS A 928 2.54 -2.28 -11.79
C HIS A 928 1.81 -3.46 -12.44
N GLN A 929 1.44 -4.45 -11.63
CA GLN A 929 0.73 -5.64 -12.08
C GLN A 929 -0.68 -5.28 -12.57
N ALA A 930 -1.43 -4.49 -11.81
CA ALA A 930 -2.75 -3.98 -12.20
C ALA A 930 -2.72 -3.17 -13.51
N LEU A 931 -1.68 -2.36 -13.72
CA LEU A 931 -1.47 -1.60 -14.97
C LEU A 931 -1.03 -2.47 -16.16
N SER A 932 -0.50 -3.67 -15.91
CA SER A 932 -0.12 -4.63 -16.96
C SER A 932 -1.23 -5.59 -17.39
N GLU A 933 -2.37 -5.60 -16.69
CA GLU A 933 -3.57 -6.33 -17.11
C GLU A 933 -4.20 -5.73 -18.37
N GLU A 934 -4.98 -6.53 -19.11
CA GLU A 934 -5.74 -6.05 -20.28
C GLU A 934 -7.26 -6.06 -20.00
N PRO A 935 -7.95 -4.90 -19.93
CA PRO A 935 -7.40 -3.53 -20.00
C PRO A 935 -6.69 -3.10 -18.69
N PRO A 936 -5.77 -2.12 -18.74
CA PRO A 936 -5.03 -1.63 -17.58
C PRO A 936 -5.95 -1.10 -16.47
N VAL A 937 -5.66 -1.49 -15.23
CA VAL A 937 -6.40 -1.06 -14.03
C VAL A 937 -5.58 -0.01 -13.27
N TYR A 938 -5.97 1.26 -13.42
CA TYR A 938 -5.30 2.40 -12.77
C TYR A 938 -5.55 2.46 -11.24
N PRO A 939 -4.66 3.11 -10.46
CA PRO A 939 -4.71 3.12 -8.99
C PRO A 939 -6.08 3.41 -8.36
N HIS A 940 -6.78 4.48 -8.78
CA HIS A 940 -8.13 4.79 -8.29
C HIS A 940 -9.10 3.61 -8.46
N GLN A 941 -9.12 2.98 -9.64
CA GLN A 941 -9.98 1.84 -9.94
C GLN A 941 -9.53 0.58 -9.20
N PHE A 942 -8.22 0.39 -9.03
CA PHE A 942 -7.66 -0.73 -8.27
C PHE A 942 -8.11 -0.67 -6.81
N PHE A 943 -7.85 0.44 -6.10
CA PHE A 943 -8.27 0.59 -4.71
C PHE A 943 -9.79 0.58 -4.53
N ARG A 944 -10.55 1.12 -5.50
CA ARG A 944 -12.01 1.01 -5.50
C ARG A 944 -12.47 -0.45 -5.59
N LYS A 945 -11.88 -1.25 -6.47
CA LYS A 945 -12.17 -2.69 -6.60
C LYS A 945 -11.86 -3.46 -5.31
N LEU A 946 -10.76 -3.12 -4.62
CA LEU A 946 -10.43 -3.74 -3.32
C LEU A 946 -11.44 -3.38 -2.22
N LEU A 947 -11.86 -2.11 -2.18
CA LEU A 947 -12.89 -1.62 -1.27
C LEU A 947 -14.26 -2.27 -1.55
N ASP A 948 -14.64 -2.43 -2.81
CA ASP A 948 -15.92 -3.07 -3.18
C ASP A 948 -15.96 -4.55 -2.77
N LEU A 949 -14.87 -5.29 -3.00
CA LEU A 949 -14.74 -6.67 -2.51
C LEU A 949 -14.94 -6.78 -0.99
N GLY A 950 -14.36 -5.86 -0.21
CA GLY A 950 -14.50 -5.87 1.25
C GLY A 950 -15.94 -5.67 1.77
N SER A 951 -16.78 -4.91 1.06
CA SER A 951 -18.22 -4.85 1.41
C SER A 951 -19.00 -6.08 0.98
N GLU A 952 -18.62 -6.73 -0.11
CA GLU A 952 -19.31 -7.93 -0.59
C GLU A 952 -19.05 -9.16 0.30
N SER A 953 -17.86 -9.25 0.93
CA SER A 953 -17.50 -10.37 1.81
C SER A 953 -18.45 -10.57 2.99
N GLN A 954 -19.07 -9.50 3.52
CA GLN A 954 -20.02 -9.60 4.64
C GLN A 954 -21.51 -9.68 4.25
N ILE A 955 -21.88 -9.77 2.96
CA ILE A 955 -23.28 -10.03 2.56
C ILE A 955 -23.80 -11.40 3.05
N TYR A 956 -22.90 -12.28 3.52
CA TYR A 956 -23.22 -13.52 4.22
C TYR A 956 -23.67 -13.34 5.69
N VAL A 957 -23.59 -12.13 6.25
CA VAL A 957 -24.17 -11.77 7.56
C VAL A 957 -25.49 -11.02 7.32
N ILE A 958 -26.56 -11.80 7.24
CA ILE A 958 -27.90 -11.31 6.88
C ILE A 958 -28.43 -10.28 7.89
N GLU A 959 -29.10 -9.24 7.39
CA GLU A 959 -29.82 -8.24 8.18
C GLU A 959 -30.71 -8.88 9.27
N PRO A 960 -30.88 -8.25 10.44
CA PRO A 960 -31.78 -8.74 11.48
C PRO A 960 -33.24 -8.49 11.07
N ASP A 961 -33.74 -9.26 10.10
CA ASP A 961 -35.11 -9.23 9.65
C ASP A 961 -36.02 -9.65 10.82
N LYS A 962 -36.79 -8.68 11.33
CA LYS A 962 -37.61 -8.81 12.52
C LYS A 962 -38.87 -9.62 12.21
N ASN A 963 -38.71 -10.93 11.96
CA ASN A 963 -39.68 -12.01 12.19
C ASN A 963 -39.24 -13.36 11.58
N MET A 964 -38.06 -13.91 11.95
CA MET A 964 -37.84 -15.35 11.70
C MET A 964 -36.97 -16.06 12.74
N THR A 965 -37.49 -17.20 13.23
CA THR A 965 -36.87 -18.05 14.25
C THR A 965 -35.70 -18.87 13.70
N SER A 966 -34.48 -18.40 13.95
CA SER A 966 -33.26 -19.20 14.22
C SER A 966 -33.08 -20.54 13.47
N THR A 967 -32.38 -20.54 12.33
CA THR A 967 -31.61 -21.71 11.84
C THR A 967 -30.55 -21.31 10.79
N GLY A 968 -29.27 -21.72 10.99
CA GLY A 968 -28.11 -21.45 10.10
C GLY A 968 -27.34 -20.16 10.44
N PHE A 969 -26.00 -20.04 10.34
CA PHE A 969 -24.93 -20.91 9.81
C PHE A 969 -23.62 -20.79 10.63
N LEU A 970 -22.69 -21.77 10.52
CA LEU A 970 -21.28 -21.70 10.98
C LEU A 970 -20.37 -22.57 10.07
N THR A 971 -19.07 -22.25 10.01
CA THR A 971 -18.08 -22.68 8.98
C THR A 971 -17.15 -23.84 9.40
N SER A 972 -16.34 -24.38 8.47
CA SER A 972 -15.62 -25.66 8.61
C SER A 972 -14.14 -25.66 8.16
N SER A 973 -13.17 -25.86 9.07
CA SER A 973 -11.74 -26.09 8.72
C SER A 973 -10.82 -26.51 9.89
N SER A 974 -10.66 -27.82 10.19
CA SER A 974 -9.53 -28.36 11.00
C SER A 974 -9.40 -29.89 10.85
N PHE A 975 -8.21 -30.47 11.09
CA PHE A 975 -7.90 -31.92 10.97
C PHE A 975 -7.47 -32.55 12.32
N HIS A 976 -7.76 -33.84 12.53
CA HIS A 976 -7.66 -34.60 13.80
C HIS A 976 -7.12 -36.03 13.57
N ASN A 977 -6.74 -36.74 14.65
CA ASN A 977 -6.31 -38.15 14.63
C ASN A 977 -6.77 -38.85 15.92
N VAL A 978 -6.98 -40.17 15.89
CA VAL A 978 -7.42 -40.98 17.05
C VAL A 978 -6.52 -42.21 17.22
N VAL A 979 -6.08 -42.45 18.45
CA VAL A 979 -5.25 -43.60 18.84
C VAL A 979 -6.15 -44.75 19.30
N VAL A 980 -5.94 -45.95 18.75
CA VAL A 980 -6.67 -47.17 19.14
C VAL A 980 -5.68 -48.23 19.60
N ASN A 981 -5.90 -48.81 20.78
CA ASN A 981 -5.00 -49.81 21.40
C ASN A 981 -3.51 -49.40 21.44
N GLY A 982 -3.24 -48.10 21.65
CA GLY A 982 -1.88 -47.56 21.75
C GLY A 982 -1.17 -47.29 20.41
N GLN A 983 -1.85 -47.46 19.27
CA GLN A 983 -1.30 -47.15 17.94
C GLN A 983 -2.10 -46.01 17.26
N PRO A 984 -1.46 -44.88 16.91
CA PRO A 984 -2.11 -43.81 16.14
C PRO A 984 -2.59 -44.32 14.78
N GLN A 985 -3.72 -43.79 14.32
CA GLN A 985 -4.26 -44.08 12.99
C GLN A 985 -3.94 -42.92 12.02
N PRO A 986 -4.41 -42.93 10.76
CA PRO A 986 -4.24 -41.78 9.87
C PRO A 986 -5.08 -40.56 10.31
N TYR A 987 -4.61 -39.35 9.95
CA TYR A 987 -5.34 -38.09 10.20
C TYR A 987 -6.59 -37.96 9.31
N PHE A 988 -7.62 -37.26 9.80
CA PHE A 988 -8.88 -36.96 9.09
C PHE A 988 -9.47 -35.60 9.49
N SER A 989 -10.22 -34.95 8.61
CA SER A 989 -10.92 -33.69 8.90
C SER A 989 -12.31 -33.94 9.50
N PRO A 990 -12.62 -33.56 10.76
CA PRO A 990 -14.00 -33.44 11.20
C PRO A 990 -14.70 -32.35 10.38
N LYS A 991 -15.71 -32.73 9.60
CA LYS A 991 -16.43 -31.82 8.68
C LYS A 991 -17.36 -30.81 9.37
N ARG A 992 -17.24 -30.65 10.69
CA ARG A 992 -18.31 -30.23 11.62
C ARG A 992 -17.72 -30.22 13.09
N GLY A 993 -18.16 -29.34 14.03
CA GLY A 993 -17.85 -29.32 15.50
C GLY A 993 -19.08 -29.14 16.43
N LEU A 994 -19.02 -29.46 17.75
CA LEU A 994 -20.21 -30.00 18.47
C LEU A 994 -21.38 -29.08 18.88
N ARG A 995 -22.22 -28.78 17.87
CA ARG A 995 -23.65 -28.44 18.02
C ARG A 995 -24.48 -29.32 17.09
N GLN A 996 -25.63 -28.85 16.59
CA GLN A 996 -26.12 -29.34 15.29
C GLN A 996 -25.06 -28.95 14.26
N GLY A 997 -24.11 -29.85 14.07
CA GLY A 997 -22.84 -29.35 13.61
C GLY A 997 -21.61 -30.19 13.82
N ASP A 998 -21.58 -31.40 14.44
CA ASP A 998 -20.37 -32.30 14.51
C ASP A 998 -20.51 -33.59 13.67
N PRO A 999 -19.41 -34.33 13.43
CA PRO A 999 -19.47 -35.78 13.31
C PRO A 999 -19.65 -36.51 14.66
N LEU A 1000 -19.18 -35.94 15.78
CA LEU A 1000 -19.25 -36.50 17.14
C LEU A 1000 -20.66 -36.59 17.74
N SER A 1001 -21.67 -35.73 17.51
CA SER A 1001 -23.02 -36.02 18.09
C SER A 1001 -23.79 -37.11 17.37
N PRO A 1002 -23.76 -37.26 16.03
CA PRO A 1002 -24.23 -38.50 15.43
C PRO A 1002 -23.49 -39.70 16.03
N TYR A 1003 -22.17 -39.62 16.23
CA TYR A 1003 -21.40 -40.69 16.87
C TYR A 1003 -21.71 -40.93 18.35
N LEU A 1004 -21.99 -39.90 19.15
CA LEU A 1004 -22.34 -40.02 20.57
C LEU A 1004 -23.79 -40.48 20.74
N PHE A 1005 -24.71 -39.99 19.91
CA PHE A 1005 -26.08 -40.50 19.80
C PHE A 1005 -26.06 -41.97 19.37
N ILE A 1006 -25.25 -42.33 18.36
CA ILE A 1006 -25.06 -43.72 17.94
C ILE A 1006 -24.35 -44.54 19.03
N LEU A 1007 -23.37 -44.03 19.77
CA LEU A 1007 -22.73 -44.74 20.90
C LEU A 1007 -23.74 -45.07 22.00
N VAL A 1008 -24.57 -44.08 22.37
CA VAL A 1008 -25.64 -44.24 23.36
C VAL A 1008 -26.74 -45.17 22.83
N ALA A 1009 -27.19 -45.02 21.59
CA ALA A 1009 -28.18 -45.90 20.95
C ALA A 1009 -27.64 -47.31 20.60
N ASN A 1010 -26.32 -47.46 20.47
CA ASN A 1010 -25.67 -48.76 20.29
C ASN A 1010 -25.71 -49.58 21.58
N SER A 1011 -25.72 -48.95 22.76
CA SER A 1011 -25.94 -49.68 24.01
C SER A 1011 -27.32 -50.36 24.05
N LEU A 1012 -28.39 -49.68 23.60
CA LEU A 1012 -29.71 -50.28 23.37
C LEU A 1012 -29.62 -51.42 22.35
N SER A 1013 -28.96 -51.16 21.22
CA SER A 1013 -28.76 -52.16 20.16
C SER A 1013 -28.02 -53.41 20.64
N MET A 1014 -27.04 -53.26 21.54
CA MET A 1014 -26.30 -54.38 22.14
C MET A 1014 -27.14 -55.18 23.14
N ILE A 1015 -27.95 -54.51 23.98
CA ILE A 1015 -28.90 -55.18 24.88
C ILE A 1015 -29.87 -56.04 24.08
N LEU A 1016 -30.47 -55.46 23.03
CA LEU A 1016 -31.42 -56.12 22.14
C LEU A 1016 -30.76 -57.28 21.36
N ASN A 1017 -29.62 -57.04 20.71
CA ASN A 1017 -28.90 -58.08 19.97
C ASN A 1017 -28.44 -59.24 20.85
N ARG A 1018 -28.10 -59.00 22.13
CA ARG A 1018 -27.77 -60.07 23.08
C ARG A 1018 -28.98 -60.97 23.37
N LYS A 1019 -30.18 -60.40 23.50
CA LYS A 1019 -31.42 -61.18 23.63
C LYS A 1019 -31.76 -61.95 22.35
N VAL A 1020 -31.44 -61.42 21.16
CA VAL A 1020 -31.56 -62.15 19.89
C VAL A 1020 -30.58 -63.32 19.81
N GLN A 1021 -29.31 -63.12 20.20
CA GLN A 1021 -28.30 -64.19 20.26
C GLN A 1021 -28.66 -65.30 21.26
N GLN A 1022 -29.36 -64.94 22.35
CA GLN A 1022 -29.92 -65.89 23.32
C GLN A 1022 -31.24 -66.53 22.86
N GLY A 1023 -31.72 -66.26 21.64
CA GLY A 1023 -32.99 -66.78 21.11
C GLY A 1023 -34.24 -66.24 21.81
N SER A 1024 -34.11 -65.18 22.61
CA SER A 1024 -35.18 -64.61 23.45
C SER A 1024 -35.98 -63.49 22.77
N LEU A 1025 -35.47 -62.94 21.65
CA LEU A 1025 -36.17 -62.00 20.77
C LEU A 1025 -35.93 -62.41 19.30
N THR A 1026 -36.90 -62.22 18.41
CA THR A 1026 -36.77 -62.62 17.00
C THR A 1026 -36.99 -61.44 16.03
N GLY A 1027 -35.96 -61.08 15.26
CA GLY A 1027 -36.07 -60.06 14.20
C GLY A 1027 -36.70 -60.56 12.90
N ILE A 1028 -36.82 -59.66 11.92
CA ILE A 1028 -37.36 -59.91 10.57
C ILE A 1028 -36.23 -60.09 9.56
N GLN A 1029 -36.32 -61.12 8.72
CA GLN A 1029 -35.36 -61.40 7.65
C GLN A 1029 -36.06 -61.40 6.29
N VAL A 1030 -35.65 -60.51 5.38
CA VAL A 1030 -36.37 -60.24 4.12
C VAL A 1030 -36.09 -61.29 3.03
N SER A 1031 -34.94 -61.97 3.08
CA SER A 1031 -34.60 -63.08 2.19
C SER A 1031 -33.66 -64.07 2.88
N ARG A 1032 -33.51 -65.29 2.35
CA ARG A 1032 -32.68 -66.37 2.95
C ARG A 1032 -31.20 -65.99 3.18
N ARG A 1033 -30.68 -64.95 2.52
CA ARG A 1033 -29.30 -64.43 2.68
C ARG A 1033 -29.25 -63.01 3.23
N ALA A 1034 -30.39 -62.36 3.49
CA ALA A 1034 -30.44 -61.03 4.08
C ALA A 1034 -30.09 -61.09 5.58
N PRO A 1035 -29.56 -60.00 6.18
CA PRO A 1035 -29.44 -59.91 7.63
C PRO A 1035 -30.81 -59.95 8.31
N CYS A 1036 -30.84 -60.42 9.56
CA CYS A 1036 -32.01 -60.34 10.42
C CYS A 1036 -32.04 -58.96 11.11
N ILE A 1037 -33.15 -58.25 10.98
CA ILE A 1037 -33.32 -56.88 11.48
C ILE A 1037 -34.35 -56.92 12.61
N LEU A 1038 -33.88 -56.71 13.85
CA LEU A 1038 -34.76 -56.54 15.02
C LEU A 1038 -35.17 -55.07 15.20
N HIS A 1039 -34.34 -54.10 14.82
CA HIS A 1039 -34.63 -52.69 15.08
C HIS A 1039 -34.00 -51.76 14.06
N LEU A 1040 -34.62 -50.60 13.87
CA LEU A 1040 -34.15 -49.49 13.05
C LEU A 1040 -34.31 -48.20 13.86
N LEU A 1041 -33.21 -47.51 14.13
CA LEU A 1041 -33.19 -46.30 14.94
C LEU A 1041 -32.89 -45.10 14.06
N PHE A 1042 -33.76 -44.10 14.10
CA PHE A 1042 -33.61 -42.80 13.44
C PHE A 1042 -33.42 -41.71 14.51
N ALA A 1043 -33.21 -40.46 14.10
CA ALA A 1043 -32.92 -39.37 15.04
C ALA A 1043 -34.08 -39.10 16.02
N ASP A 1044 -35.33 -39.15 15.54
CA ASP A 1044 -36.53 -38.79 16.31
C ASP A 1044 -37.53 -39.96 16.54
N ASP A 1045 -37.32 -41.07 15.84
CA ASP A 1045 -38.21 -42.24 15.80
C ASP A 1045 -37.43 -43.55 15.89
N SER A 1046 -37.97 -44.54 16.60
CA SER A 1046 -37.40 -45.88 16.74
C SER A 1046 -38.41 -46.95 16.34
N LEU A 1047 -38.00 -47.87 15.46
CA LEU A 1047 -38.79 -49.03 15.03
C LEU A 1047 -38.19 -50.32 15.59
N PHE A 1048 -39.01 -51.18 16.18
CA PHE A 1048 -38.63 -52.49 16.70
C PHE A 1048 -39.52 -53.57 16.07
N PHE A 1049 -38.94 -54.73 15.78
CA PHE A 1049 -39.53 -55.80 15.01
C PHE A 1049 -39.41 -57.10 15.79
N GLY A 1050 -40.54 -57.79 16.02
CA GLY A 1050 -40.62 -58.99 16.83
C GLY A 1050 -41.64 -60.00 16.30
N ARG A 1051 -41.73 -61.17 16.93
CA ARG A 1051 -42.93 -62.02 16.78
C ARG A 1051 -44.08 -61.47 17.62
N ALA A 1052 -45.31 -61.71 17.16
CA ALA A 1052 -46.51 -61.37 17.91
C ALA A 1052 -46.74 -62.34 19.10
N THR A 1053 -45.89 -62.28 20.13
CA THR A 1053 -46.01 -63.11 21.35
C THR A 1053 -45.74 -62.29 22.61
N LEU A 1054 -46.43 -62.63 23.70
CA LEU A 1054 -46.38 -61.83 24.93
C LEU A 1054 -44.98 -61.85 25.55
N ALA A 1055 -44.32 -63.01 25.51
CA ALA A 1055 -42.95 -63.16 25.97
C ALA A 1055 -41.95 -62.24 25.24
N GLU A 1056 -42.00 -62.14 23.90
CA GLU A 1056 -41.10 -61.23 23.19
C GLU A 1056 -41.44 -59.75 23.47
N CYS A 1057 -42.72 -59.41 23.62
CA CYS A 1057 -43.14 -58.03 23.93
C CYS A 1057 -42.69 -57.60 25.35
N THR A 1058 -42.86 -58.45 26.37
CA THR A 1058 -42.38 -58.18 27.73
C THR A 1058 -40.85 -58.03 27.77
N ILE A 1059 -40.11 -58.93 27.11
CA ILE A 1059 -38.63 -58.87 27.07
C ILE A 1059 -38.15 -57.61 26.33
N LEU A 1060 -38.84 -57.19 25.26
CA LEU A 1060 -38.55 -55.92 24.58
C LEU A 1060 -38.78 -54.72 25.50
N GLN A 1061 -39.89 -54.71 26.25
CA GLN A 1061 -40.21 -53.64 27.20
C GLN A 1061 -39.21 -53.59 28.36
N GLU A 1062 -38.76 -54.74 28.89
CA GLU A 1062 -37.68 -54.81 29.88
C GLU A 1062 -36.37 -54.22 29.36
N CYS A 1063 -35.98 -54.54 28.11
CA CYS A 1063 -34.78 -54.00 27.48
C CYS A 1063 -34.85 -52.48 27.32
N LEU A 1064 -36.00 -51.97 26.86
CA LEU A 1064 -36.23 -50.53 26.70
C LEU A 1064 -36.25 -49.80 28.03
N ASN A 1065 -36.89 -50.36 29.07
CA ASN A 1065 -36.88 -49.80 30.43
C ASN A 1065 -35.47 -49.77 31.03
N THR A 1066 -34.68 -50.85 30.85
CA THR A 1066 -33.28 -50.92 31.30
C THR A 1066 -32.43 -49.86 30.61
N TYR A 1067 -32.63 -49.65 29.31
CA TYR A 1067 -31.96 -48.62 28.54
C TYR A 1067 -32.37 -47.19 28.95
N CYS A 1068 -33.67 -46.95 29.19
CA CYS A 1068 -34.17 -45.67 29.69
C CYS A 1068 -33.60 -45.34 31.07
N ALA A 1069 -33.53 -46.32 31.98
CA ALA A 1069 -32.93 -46.15 33.30
C ALA A 1069 -31.42 -45.85 33.25
N ALA A 1070 -30.69 -46.38 32.27
CA ALA A 1070 -29.26 -46.14 32.10
C ALA A 1070 -28.93 -44.84 31.33
N SER A 1071 -29.80 -44.41 30.42
CA SER A 1071 -29.58 -43.23 29.55
C SER A 1071 -30.30 -41.96 30.04
N GLY A 1072 -31.27 -42.08 30.95
CA GLY A 1072 -32.13 -40.97 31.39
C GLY A 1072 -33.24 -40.59 30.40
N GLN A 1073 -33.37 -41.29 29.26
CA GLN A 1073 -34.43 -41.06 28.27
C GLN A 1073 -35.77 -41.67 28.71
N VAL A 1074 -36.89 -41.22 28.12
CA VAL A 1074 -38.24 -41.71 28.43
C VAL A 1074 -39.03 -41.95 27.14
N ILE A 1075 -39.70 -43.12 27.06
CA ILE A 1075 -40.53 -43.51 25.92
C ILE A 1075 -41.84 -42.72 25.94
N ASN A 1076 -42.19 -42.05 24.84
CA ASN A 1076 -43.50 -41.42 24.71
C ASN A 1076 -44.54 -42.43 24.24
N LEU A 1077 -45.19 -43.11 25.19
CA LEU A 1077 -46.25 -44.09 24.92
C LEU A 1077 -47.42 -43.50 24.11
N ALA A 1078 -47.73 -42.20 24.26
CA ALA A 1078 -48.80 -41.54 23.49
C ALA A 1078 -48.43 -41.25 22.03
N LYS A 1079 -47.14 -41.32 21.67
CA LYS A 1079 -46.62 -41.32 20.28
C LYS A 1079 -46.12 -42.70 19.84
N SER A 1080 -46.39 -43.75 20.62
CA SER A 1080 -46.01 -45.12 20.28
C SER A 1080 -47.18 -45.86 19.63
N SER A 1081 -46.89 -46.76 18.70
CA SER A 1081 -47.88 -47.55 17.96
C SER A 1081 -47.38 -48.96 17.66
N MET A 1082 -48.29 -49.92 17.61
CA MET A 1082 -48.03 -51.32 17.27
C MET A 1082 -48.73 -51.68 15.97
N LEU A 1083 -47.96 -52.20 15.02
CA LEU A 1083 -48.42 -52.66 13.72
C LEU A 1083 -48.24 -54.17 13.64
N PHE A 1084 -49.35 -54.90 13.59
CA PHE A 1084 -49.35 -56.36 13.50
C PHE A 1084 -49.49 -56.81 12.05
N SER A 1085 -48.80 -57.89 11.69
CA SER A 1085 -49.02 -58.62 10.43
C SER A 1085 -50.51 -58.96 10.24
N PRO A 1086 -51.06 -58.93 9.01
CA PRO A 1086 -52.43 -59.37 8.73
C PRO A 1086 -52.74 -60.78 9.27
N ASN A 1087 -51.71 -61.63 9.37
CA ASN A 1087 -51.81 -63.02 9.82
C ASN A 1087 -51.80 -63.20 11.36
N THR A 1088 -51.68 -62.13 12.15
CA THR A 1088 -51.79 -62.21 13.62
C THR A 1088 -53.27 -62.31 14.02
N PRO A 1089 -53.73 -63.31 14.81
CA PRO A 1089 -55.14 -63.42 15.21
C PRO A 1089 -55.61 -62.23 16.06
N HIS A 1090 -56.82 -61.71 15.81
CA HIS A 1090 -57.28 -60.44 16.41
C HIS A 1090 -57.30 -60.47 17.95
N GLY A 1091 -57.81 -61.55 18.57
CA GLY A 1091 -57.77 -61.70 20.04
C GLY A 1091 -56.35 -61.70 20.63
N HIS A 1092 -55.37 -62.19 19.87
CA HIS A 1092 -53.95 -62.16 20.27
C HIS A 1092 -53.37 -60.74 20.17
N ARG A 1093 -53.85 -59.90 19.24
CA ARG A 1093 -53.42 -58.48 19.13
C ARG A 1093 -53.93 -57.57 20.24
N VAL A 1094 -54.96 -57.98 20.98
CA VAL A 1094 -55.56 -57.22 22.08
C VAL A 1094 -54.93 -57.60 23.43
N THR A 1095 -54.23 -58.74 23.49
CA THR A 1095 -53.49 -59.21 24.69
C THR A 1095 -52.03 -58.73 24.69
N LEU A 1096 -51.53 -58.26 23.55
CA LEU A 1096 -50.17 -57.72 23.33
C LEU A 1096 -50.20 -56.20 23.33
#